data_AF-A0A507QRA1-F1
#
_entry.id   AF-A0A507QRA1-F1
#
_cell.length_a   1.000
_cell.length_b   1.000
_cell.length_c   1.000
_cell.angle_alpha   90.00
_cell.angle_beta   90.00
_cell.angle_gamma   90.00
#
_symmetry.space_group_name_H-M   'P 1'
#
loop_
_entity.id
_entity.type
_entity.pdbx_description
1 polymer ?
#
loop_
_entity_poly.entity_id
_entity_poly.type
_entity_poly.pdbx_seq_one_letter_code
_entity_poly.pdbx_strand_id
1 'polypeptide(L)'
;MADQDDPLVQALPPTTDYLTYLTLLEYQLTRSRLPTLHRLLQDETLTTNIGWDLVQLLLPMLPDSQDCLSDIARLGNPREVILSVSDALMKLQPEDDHDKSETASELPAVASTAQETQFEKTTSGDWNVNDQKKQSLPAHILQFNCLIAMLSVLHTRIRTKYPSRFVATSLQAALEAYTLMPTSETTLALLEFFREVSPTKRPAPPPRVPTESSVVRVSRVSAPDPEAETRSSATTNDEGALVKKLLQFGLVEVLKSYLLSLSSPMDPGMSWAVRLQEKLHPESRLPKRYSQTENYVTTKNLAERDMIVGMITALSRDLGLSDKLLVEIVSTPSAGHLPPLDFEEMPKNPEEIPIERHGALLLLAARAATLTLFSSVQEASPILIYPELAYIYSNFIGTFETPDAVSFGQPRILLDSLLALTILSIRKPIGNPADEKEFGDFVLSLTACTARQSYGTVRRIPATVVHSNPSPLSRFKIIRHILEDNKLQTLKDSAIGWLKDEILSAADQISSDPDNIFLDPHYFSVLFPLLFDSVDLRLNTTSDIVASWSRFTQILTPPIHSALSLYYILISSPALRDRLQLGKSYGYFRTRFLEPLRSVIRAFEADLTQNGGSGQLEAVVGESMCQIGMMRSVGVVSNVLGQVEDVVGDVFDGSELEGPSTEDVRIVEEIRDKTV
;
A
#
# COMPACT_ATOMS: atom_id res chain seq x y z
N MET A 1 -31.27 -4.29 -52.76
CA MET A 1 -32.47 -5.14 -52.80
C MET A 1 -32.48 -6.17 -51.67
N ALA A 2 -31.36 -6.76 -51.24
CA ALA A 2 -31.33 -7.67 -50.07
C ALA A 2 -31.70 -7.03 -48.72
N ASP A 3 -31.40 -5.74 -48.52
CA ASP A 3 -31.67 -5.03 -47.25
C ASP A 3 -33.15 -4.68 -46.98
N GLN A 4 -34.02 -4.69 -48.01
CA GLN A 4 -35.45 -4.39 -47.83
C GLN A 4 -36.26 -5.61 -47.38
N ASP A 5 -35.69 -6.81 -47.50
CA ASP A 5 -36.29 -8.07 -47.07
C ASP A 5 -35.80 -8.51 -45.67
N ASP A 6 -34.99 -7.70 -44.99
CA ASP A 6 -34.53 -8.00 -43.63
C ASP A 6 -35.73 -7.92 -42.66
N PRO A 7 -35.99 -8.96 -41.85
CA PRO A 7 -37.09 -8.95 -40.88
C PRO A 7 -37.03 -7.77 -39.90
N LEU A 8 -35.84 -7.25 -39.60
CA LEU A 8 -35.67 -6.08 -38.73
C LEU A 8 -36.16 -4.77 -39.37
N VAL A 9 -36.20 -4.69 -40.70
CA VAL A 9 -36.67 -3.52 -41.45
C VAL A 9 -38.18 -3.62 -41.72
N GLN A 10 -38.68 -4.82 -42.05
CA GLN A 10 -40.09 -5.04 -42.32
C GLN A 10 -40.98 -4.84 -41.08
N ALA A 11 -40.45 -5.15 -39.89
CA ALA A 11 -41.18 -5.00 -38.63
C ALA A 11 -41.11 -3.60 -38.02
N LEU A 12 -40.47 -2.60 -38.66
CA LEU A 12 -40.29 -1.27 -38.08
C LEU A 12 -41.63 -0.59 -37.73
N PRO A 13 -41.74 0.07 -36.56
CA PRO A 13 -42.87 0.93 -36.24
C PRO A 13 -43.09 2.00 -37.33
N PRO A 14 -44.35 2.27 -37.75
CA PRO A 14 -45.62 1.88 -37.14
C PRO A 14 -46.16 0.49 -37.57
N THR A 15 -45.42 -0.30 -38.34
CA THR A 15 -45.90 -1.61 -38.85
C THR A 15 -46.14 -2.61 -37.73
N THR A 16 -45.31 -2.56 -36.68
CA THR A 16 -45.54 -3.23 -35.39
C THR A 16 -45.43 -2.21 -34.25
N ASP A 17 -45.94 -2.55 -33.08
CA ASP A 17 -45.72 -1.76 -31.86
C ASP A 17 -44.30 -1.98 -31.31
N TYR A 18 -43.81 -1.01 -30.52
CA TYR A 18 -42.43 -1.02 -30.02
C TYR A 18 -42.08 -2.28 -29.21
N LEU A 19 -43.03 -2.82 -28.43
CA LEU A 19 -42.80 -4.03 -27.64
C LEU A 19 -42.62 -5.26 -28.53
N THR A 20 -43.51 -5.45 -29.51
CA THR A 20 -43.37 -6.53 -30.50
C THR A 20 -42.06 -6.40 -31.28
N TYR A 21 -41.64 -5.18 -31.61
CA TYR A 21 -40.37 -4.93 -32.29
C TYR A 21 -39.16 -5.33 -31.43
N LEU A 22 -39.18 -5.00 -30.12
CA LEU A 22 -38.15 -5.40 -29.16
C LEU A 22 -38.06 -6.93 -29.02
N THR A 23 -39.19 -7.61 -28.87
CA THR A 23 -39.21 -9.09 -28.82
C THR A 23 -38.63 -9.69 -30.11
N LEU A 24 -38.96 -9.11 -31.27
CA LEU A 24 -38.38 -9.56 -32.54
C LEU A 24 -36.86 -9.36 -32.55
N LEU A 25 -36.36 -8.23 -32.06
CA LEU A 25 -34.92 -7.96 -31.92
C LEU A 25 -34.25 -8.99 -31.00
N GLU A 26 -34.83 -9.31 -29.84
CA GLU A 26 -34.26 -10.32 -28.92
C GLU A 26 -34.06 -11.68 -29.59
N TYR A 27 -35.00 -12.13 -30.42
CA TYR A 27 -34.90 -13.43 -31.10
C TYR A 27 -34.07 -13.40 -32.38
N GLN A 28 -34.04 -12.28 -33.10
CA GLN A 28 -33.49 -12.19 -34.46
C GLN A 28 -32.16 -11.46 -34.53
N LEU A 29 -31.75 -10.75 -33.48
CA LEU A 29 -30.49 -10.02 -33.47
C LEU A 29 -29.30 -10.98 -33.35
N THR A 30 -28.43 -10.92 -34.35
CA THR A 30 -27.18 -11.68 -34.41
C THR A 30 -26.05 -10.72 -34.81
N ARG A 31 -24.79 -11.13 -34.60
CA ARG A 31 -23.63 -10.26 -34.91
C ARG A 31 -23.61 -9.77 -36.36
N SER A 32 -24.09 -10.57 -37.31
CA SER A 32 -24.18 -10.18 -38.73
C SER A 32 -25.22 -9.10 -39.02
N ARG A 33 -26.22 -8.94 -38.15
CA ARG A 33 -27.30 -7.94 -38.28
C ARG A 33 -27.05 -6.64 -37.51
N LEU A 34 -25.94 -6.54 -36.75
CA LEU A 34 -25.54 -5.31 -36.05
C LEU A 34 -25.38 -4.11 -36.99
N PRO A 35 -24.79 -4.22 -38.21
CA PRO A 35 -24.71 -3.08 -39.13
C PRO A 35 -26.09 -2.57 -39.59
N THR A 36 -27.08 -3.47 -39.73
CA THR A 36 -28.46 -3.09 -40.02
C THR A 36 -29.05 -2.35 -38.84
N LEU A 37 -28.90 -2.88 -37.61
CA LEU A 37 -29.39 -2.22 -36.40
C LEU A 37 -28.73 -0.86 -36.17
N HIS A 38 -27.41 -0.72 -36.36
CA HIS A 38 -26.68 0.55 -36.25
C HIS A 38 -27.28 1.66 -37.14
N ARG A 39 -27.69 1.29 -38.36
CA ARG A 39 -28.36 2.20 -39.29
C ARG A 39 -29.76 2.57 -38.83
N LEU A 40 -30.52 1.62 -38.28
CA LEU A 40 -31.87 1.86 -37.77
C LEU A 40 -31.84 2.74 -36.51
N LEU A 41 -30.85 2.54 -35.64
CA LEU A 41 -30.63 3.36 -34.44
C LEU A 41 -30.19 4.80 -34.74
N GLN A 42 -29.97 5.18 -36.01
CA GLN A 42 -29.79 6.60 -36.37
C GLN A 42 -31.10 7.39 -36.35
N ASP A 43 -32.26 6.71 -36.35
CA ASP A 43 -33.55 7.36 -36.17
C ASP A 43 -33.75 7.72 -34.69
N GLU A 44 -33.81 9.02 -34.41
CA GLU A 44 -34.00 9.58 -33.08
C GLU A 44 -35.32 9.11 -32.45
N THR A 45 -36.40 9.04 -33.24
CA THR A 45 -37.72 8.69 -32.70
C THR A 45 -37.79 7.22 -32.30
N LEU A 46 -37.25 6.33 -33.13
CA LEU A 46 -37.14 4.92 -32.81
C LEU A 46 -36.25 4.71 -31.57
N THR A 47 -35.04 5.26 -31.61
CA THR A 47 -34.02 5.06 -30.56
C THR A 47 -34.42 5.64 -29.21
N THR A 48 -35.16 6.76 -29.21
CA THR A 48 -35.72 7.34 -27.98
C THR A 48 -36.65 6.35 -27.26
N ASN A 49 -37.44 5.58 -28.01
CA ASN A 49 -38.46 4.68 -27.45
C ASN A 49 -37.91 3.30 -27.07
N ILE A 50 -36.98 2.74 -27.86
CA ILE A 50 -36.50 1.34 -27.67
C ILE A 50 -35.07 1.22 -27.15
N GLY A 51 -34.28 2.31 -27.16
CA GLY A 51 -32.84 2.23 -26.98
C GLY A 51 -32.39 1.71 -25.61
N TRP A 52 -33.15 1.99 -24.56
CA TRP A 52 -32.81 1.62 -23.18
C TRP A 52 -32.97 0.12 -22.90
N ASP A 53 -33.96 -0.54 -23.52
CA ASP A 53 -34.14 -2.01 -23.44
C ASP A 53 -33.00 -2.76 -24.15
N LEU A 54 -32.45 -2.18 -25.21
CA LEU A 54 -31.41 -2.81 -26.02
C LEU A 54 -30.02 -2.88 -25.37
N VAL A 55 -29.79 -2.13 -24.28
CA VAL A 55 -28.47 -2.06 -23.62
C VAL A 55 -28.01 -3.44 -23.17
N GLN A 56 -28.86 -4.19 -22.45
CA GLN A 56 -28.51 -5.52 -21.93
C GLN A 56 -28.40 -6.57 -23.04
N LEU A 57 -29.15 -6.41 -24.13
CA LEU A 57 -29.07 -7.30 -25.29
C LEU A 57 -27.75 -7.11 -26.07
N LEU A 58 -27.28 -5.86 -26.19
CA LEU A 58 -26.10 -5.51 -26.97
C LEU A 58 -24.79 -5.67 -26.20
N LEU A 59 -24.79 -5.55 -24.87
CA LEU A 59 -23.59 -5.59 -24.05
C LEU A 59 -22.78 -6.91 -24.18
N PRO A 60 -23.39 -8.11 -24.22
CA PRO A 60 -22.67 -9.38 -24.46
C PRO A 60 -22.06 -9.51 -25.87
N MET A 61 -22.46 -8.64 -26.80
CA MET A 61 -22.01 -8.66 -28.20
C MET A 61 -20.80 -7.76 -28.46
N LEU A 62 -20.21 -7.15 -27.42
CA LEU A 62 -18.98 -6.36 -27.56
C LEU A 62 -17.79 -7.23 -28.01
N PRO A 63 -16.84 -6.65 -28.78
CA PRO A 63 -16.76 -5.25 -29.20
C PRO A 63 -17.63 -4.87 -30.41
N ASP A 64 -18.26 -5.84 -31.09
CA ASP A 64 -18.95 -5.62 -32.36
C ASP A 64 -20.17 -4.69 -32.25
N SER A 65 -20.82 -4.64 -31.08
CA SER A 65 -22.00 -3.81 -30.80
C SER A 65 -21.68 -2.38 -30.32
N GLN A 66 -20.40 -2.00 -30.24
CA GLN A 66 -19.95 -0.73 -29.66
C GLN A 66 -20.60 0.50 -30.32
N ASP A 67 -20.73 0.49 -31.64
CA ASP A 67 -21.33 1.59 -32.39
C ASP A 67 -22.83 1.73 -32.11
N CYS A 68 -23.56 0.61 -31.98
CA CYS A 68 -24.98 0.62 -31.59
C CYS A 68 -25.19 1.20 -30.18
N LEU A 69 -24.35 0.79 -29.21
CA LEU A 69 -24.41 1.30 -27.83
C LEU A 69 -24.06 2.80 -27.78
N SER A 70 -23.11 3.25 -28.60
CA SER A 70 -22.77 4.67 -28.76
C SER A 70 -23.96 5.48 -29.31
N ASP A 71 -24.69 4.95 -30.29
CA ASP A 71 -25.91 5.61 -30.80
C ASP A 71 -27.03 5.66 -29.76
N ILE A 72 -27.23 4.58 -28.99
CA ILE A 72 -28.20 4.56 -27.89
C ILE A 72 -27.87 5.65 -26.87
N ALA A 73 -26.61 5.79 -26.47
CA ALA A 73 -26.20 6.85 -25.54
C ALA A 73 -26.42 8.27 -26.11
N ARG A 74 -26.31 8.41 -27.44
CA ARG A 74 -26.39 9.68 -28.17
C ARG A 74 -27.82 10.12 -28.52
N LEU A 75 -28.70 9.17 -28.79
CA LEU A 75 -30.04 9.40 -29.36
C LEU A 75 -31.17 8.84 -28.49
N GLY A 76 -30.91 7.90 -27.59
CA GLY A 76 -31.91 7.34 -26.68
C GLY A 76 -32.39 8.35 -25.62
N ASN A 77 -33.49 8.02 -24.94
CA ASN A 77 -34.00 8.78 -23.80
C ASN A 77 -32.96 8.74 -22.66
N PRO A 78 -32.33 9.87 -22.29
CA PRO A 78 -31.22 9.85 -21.36
C PRO A 78 -31.59 9.37 -19.96
N ARG A 79 -32.85 9.57 -19.52
CA ARG A 79 -33.30 9.17 -18.18
C ARG A 79 -33.35 7.64 -18.06
N GLU A 80 -34.02 6.98 -19.00
CA GLU A 80 -34.18 5.52 -19.02
C GLU A 80 -32.85 4.81 -19.32
N VAL A 81 -32.07 5.34 -20.27
CA VAL A 81 -30.77 4.73 -20.61
C VAL A 81 -29.79 4.81 -19.43
N ILE A 82 -29.78 5.89 -18.63
CA ILE A 82 -28.94 5.96 -17.43
C ILE A 82 -29.31 4.85 -16.43
N LEU A 83 -30.60 4.61 -16.21
CA LEU A 83 -31.06 3.56 -15.30
C LEU A 83 -30.68 2.17 -15.82
N SER A 84 -30.91 1.92 -17.11
CA SER A 84 -30.56 0.64 -17.75
C SER A 84 -29.04 0.37 -17.74
N VAL A 85 -28.22 1.39 -17.99
CA VAL A 85 -26.75 1.29 -17.90
C VAL A 85 -26.29 1.08 -16.46
N SER A 86 -26.92 1.73 -15.49
CA SER A 86 -26.59 1.54 -14.05
C SER A 86 -26.96 0.13 -13.59
N ASP A 87 -28.12 -0.41 -14.00
CA ASP A 87 -28.50 -1.80 -13.73
C ASP A 87 -27.54 -2.81 -14.40
N ALA A 88 -27.10 -2.53 -15.63
CA ALA A 88 -26.12 -3.35 -16.32
C ALA A 88 -24.75 -3.37 -15.61
N LEU A 89 -24.31 -2.23 -15.06
CA LEU A 89 -23.10 -2.15 -14.23
C LEU A 89 -23.22 -3.00 -12.96
N MET A 90 -24.36 -2.93 -12.26
CA MET A 90 -24.60 -3.73 -11.05
C MET A 90 -24.56 -5.24 -11.28
N LYS A 91 -24.93 -5.68 -12.49
CA LYS A 91 -24.91 -7.10 -12.89
C LYS A 91 -23.55 -7.56 -13.40
N LEU A 92 -22.61 -6.64 -13.61
CA LEU A 92 -21.31 -6.97 -14.20
C LEU A 92 -20.45 -7.73 -13.19
N GLN A 93 -19.91 -8.87 -13.62
CA GLN A 93 -19.00 -9.68 -12.81
C GLN A 93 -17.74 -10.02 -13.63
N PRO A 94 -16.56 -10.10 -12.98
CA PRO A 94 -15.38 -10.65 -13.63
C PRO A 94 -15.63 -12.13 -13.98
N GLU A 95 -15.16 -12.58 -15.14
CA GLU A 95 -15.18 -14.01 -15.46
C GLU A 95 -14.17 -14.73 -14.54
N ASP A 96 -14.62 -15.72 -13.78
CA ASP A 96 -13.70 -16.59 -13.03
C ASP A 96 -12.87 -17.42 -14.04
N ASP A 97 -11.59 -17.07 -14.19
CA ASP A 97 -10.63 -17.79 -15.05
C ASP A 97 -10.32 -19.23 -14.57
N HIS A 98 -11.05 -19.76 -13.58
CA HIS A 98 -10.87 -21.10 -13.04
C HIS A 98 -11.62 -22.22 -13.78
N ASP A 99 -12.59 -21.91 -14.65
CA ASP A 99 -13.43 -22.94 -15.30
C ASP A 99 -13.12 -23.21 -16.78
N LYS A 100 -12.02 -22.67 -17.33
CA LYS A 100 -11.60 -22.93 -18.73
C LYS A 100 -10.56 -24.06 -18.86
N SER A 101 -10.59 -25.09 -18.00
CA SER A 101 -9.74 -26.29 -18.17
C SER A 101 -10.46 -27.62 -18.40
N GLU A 102 -11.79 -27.68 -18.51
CA GLU A 102 -12.49 -28.99 -18.63
C GLU A 102 -13.45 -29.14 -19.83
N THR A 103 -13.20 -28.46 -20.95
CA THR A 103 -13.92 -28.75 -22.21
C THR A 103 -13.00 -28.84 -23.42
N ALA A 104 -11.98 -29.69 -23.33
CA ALA A 104 -11.33 -30.26 -24.50
C ALA A 104 -10.61 -31.57 -24.15
N SER A 105 -11.32 -32.70 -24.18
CA SER A 105 -10.86 -33.98 -24.78
C SER A 105 -11.75 -35.14 -24.32
N GLU A 106 -12.57 -35.66 -25.23
CA GLU A 106 -13.01 -37.06 -25.17
C GLU A 106 -12.07 -37.91 -26.04
N LEU A 107 -11.73 -39.11 -25.51
CA LEU A 107 -11.14 -40.33 -26.13
C LEU A 107 -9.64 -40.60 -25.84
N PRO A 108 -9.21 -41.88 -25.72
CA PRO A 108 -8.97 -42.49 -24.41
C PRO A 108 -7.54 -43.05 -24.20
N ALA A 109 -7.29 -43.43 -22.95
CA ALA A 109 -6.06 -43.89 -22.33
C ALA A 109 -5.29 -45.03 -23.04
N VAL A 110 -3.95 -44.95 -23.02
CA VAL A 110 -3.05 -46.11 -22.82
C VAL A 110 -1.77 -45.71 -22.04
N ALA A 111 -1.70 -46.20 -20.80
CA ALA A 111 -0.57 -46.67 -19.97
C ALA A 111 0.88 -46.11 -20.08
N SER A 112 1.36 -45.69 -18.90
CA SER A 112 2.66 -46.00 -18.25
C SER A 112 3.96 -45.33 -18.75
N THR A 113 4.63 -44.55 -17.89
CA THR A 113 5.75 -44.96 -16.98
C THR A 113 6.56 -43.70 -16.56
N ALA A 114 7.01 -43.69 -15.30
CA ALA A 114 7.79 -42.63 -14.65
C ALA A 114 9.16 -42.36 -15.31
N GLN A 115 9.64 -41.10 -15.23
CA GLN A 115 11.05 -40.79 -14.94
C GLN A 115 11.30 -39.30 -14.65
N GLU A 116 12.27 -39.11 -13.75
CA GLU A 116 12.73 -37.89 -13.10
C GLU A 116 13.61 -37.00 -13.98
N THR A 117 13.79 -35.75 -13.50
CA THR A 117 15.00 -34.91 -13.58
C THR A 117 15.41 -34.29 -14.94
N GLN A 118 15.48 -32.96 -15.01
CA GLN A 118 16.75 -32.19 -14.94
C GLN A 118 16.52 -30.69 -15.16
N PHE A 119 17.01 -29.89 -14.21
CA PHE A 119 17.43 -28.51 -14.44
C PHE A 119 18.79 -28.54 -15.14
N GLU A 120 18.96 -27.83 -16.26
CA GLU A 120 20.21 -27.08 -16.49
C GLU A 120 20.08 -25.99 -17.56
N LYS A 121 20.87 -24.94 -17.32
CA LYS A 121 21.07 -23.71 -18.10
C LYS A 121 21.48 -24.00 -19.56
N THR A 122 21.15 -23.10 -20.49
CA THR A 122 22.14 -22.33 -21.29
C THR A 122 21.50 -21.43 -22.36
N THR A 123 22.10 -20.24 -22.47
CA THR A 123 22.35 -19.44 -23.69
C THR A 123 21.21 -18.93 -24.59
N SER A 124 21.21 -17.60 -24.69
CA SER A 124 21.04 -16.78 -25.89
C SER A 124 20.74 -17.53 -27.19
N GLY A 125 19.52 -17.38 -27.68
CA GLY A 125 19.10 -17.85 -28.99
C GLY A 125 17.84 -17.10 -29.41
N ASP A 126 18.00 -16.34 -30.49
CA ASP A 126 17.04 -15.54 -31.24
C ASP A 126 15.68 -16.24 -31.44
N TRP A 127 14.60 -15.59 -30.99
CA TRP A 127 13.23 -15.92 -31.40
C TRP A 127 12.49 -14.64 -31.70
N ASN A 128 12.60 -14.21 -32.96
CA ASN A 128 11.70 -13.24 -33.53
C ASN A 128 11.04 -13.84 -34.78
N VAL A 129 9.90 -14.50 -34.63
CA VAL A 129 8.84 -14.57 -35.65
C VAL A 129 7.48 -14.76 -34.97
N ASN A 130 6.67 -13.69 -35.00
CA ASN A 130 5.20 -13.64 -35.07
C ASN A 130 4.35 -14.56 -34.19
N ASP A 131 4.11 -14.14 -32.95
CA ASP A 131 2.78 -14.31 -32.36
C ASP A 131 2.42 -13.14 -31.42
N GLN A 132 2.45 -11.91 -31.97
CA GLN A 132 1.75 -10.78 -31.35
C GLN A 132 0.24 -10.93 -31.58
N LYS A 133 -0.38 -11.91 -30.93
CA LYS A 133 -1.79 -11.74 -30.54
C LYS A 133 -1.80 -10.54 -29.60
N LYS A 134 -2.23 -9.38 -30.10
CA LYS A 134 -2.73 -8.29 -29.26
C LYS A 134 -3.65 -8.95 -28.23
N GLN A 135 -3.23 -9.05 -26.98
CA GLN A 135 -4.10 -9.52 -25.90
C GLN A 135 -5.29 -8.58 -25.88
N SER A 136 -6.43 -9.05 -26.38
CA SER A 136 -7.69 -8.33 -26.30
C SER A 136 -8.06 -8.19 -24.83
N LEU A 137 -8.51 -7.01 -24.42
CA LEU A 137 -8.99 -6.79 -23.06
C LEU A 137 -10.08 -7.84 -22.71
N PRO A 138 -10.12 -8.33 -21.46
CA PRO A 138 -11.21 -9.17 -20.98
C PRO A 138 -12.58 -8.55 -21.28
N ALA A 139 -13.56 -9.41 -21.57
CA ALA A 139 -14.90 -8.99 -21.98
C ALA A 139 -15.56 -8.06 -20.95
N HIS A 140 -15.48 -8.40 -19.67
CA HIS A 140 -16.02 -7.58 -18.58
C HIS A 140 -15.37 -6.18 -18.52
N ILE A 141 -14.06 -6.04 -18.79
CA ILE A 141 -13.38 -4.73 -18.86
C ILE A 141 -13.89 -3.90 -20.04
N LEU A 142 -14.10 -4.51 -21.20
CA LEU A 142 -14.68 -3.84 -22.36
C LEU A 142 -16.11 -3.37 -22.08
N GLN A 143 -16.91 -4.21 -21.43
CA GLN A 143 -18.29 -3.92 -21.02
C GLN A 143 -18.32 -2.75 -20.04
N PHE A 144 -17.53 -2.81 -18.97
CA PHE A 144 -17.40 -1.71 -18.00
C PHE A 144 -17.04 -0.38 -18.69
N ASN A 145 -15.97 -0.39 -19.49
CA ASN A 145 -15.49 0.83 -20.16
C ASN A 145 -16.53 1.41 -21.11
N CYS A 146 -17.28 0.55 -21.82
CA CYS A 146 -18.35 0.98 -22.71
C CYS A 146 -19.51 1.62 -21.92
N LEU A 147 -19.98 0.99 -20.84
CA LEU A 147 -21.05 1.50 -19.99
C LEU A 147 -20.68 2.86 -19.36
N ILE A 148 -19.46 3.00 -18.84
CA ILE A 148 -18.97 4.28 -18.30
C ILE A 148 -18.86 5.37 -19.39
N ALA A 149 -18.45 5.01 -20.61
CA ALA A 149 -18.44 5.94 -21.74
C ALA A 149 -19.86 6.38 -22.13
N MET A 150 -20.84 5.47 -22.11
CA MET A 150 -22.25 5.82 -22.32
C MET A 150 -22.74 6.81 -21.25
N LEU A 151 -22.46 6.55 -19.97
CA LEU A 151 -22.81 7.47 -18.87
C LEU A 151 -22.21 8.86 -19.05
N SER A 152 -20.98 8.94 -19.54
CA SER A 152 -20.31 10.22 -19.84
C SER A 152 -21.09 11.06 -20.84
N VAL A 153 -21.64 10.43 -21.89
CA VAL A 153 -22.49 11.11 -22.88
C VAL A 153 -23.84 11.48 -22.26
N LEU A 154 -24.49 10.54 -21.59
CA LEU A 154 -25.85 10.71 -21.05
C LEU A 154 -25.95 11.83 -20.00
N HIS A 155 -24.99 11.89 -19.08
CA HIS A 155 -24.95 12.93 -18.03
C HIS A 155 -24.68 14.33 -18.58
N THR A 156 -24.08 14.46 -19.77
CA THR A 156 -23.95 15.77 -20.43
C THR A 156 -25.24 16.20 -21.16
N ARG A 157 -26.08 15.24 -21.55
CA ARG A 157 -27.35 15.46 -22.26
C ARG A 157 -28.49 15.78 -21.31
N ILE A 158 -28.60 15.07 -20.19
CA ILE A 158 -29.76 15.12 -19.30
C ILE A 158 -30.02 16.54 -18.73
N ARG A 159 -31.28 16.96 -18.77
CA ARG A 159 -31.77 18.28 -18.33
C ARG A 159 -32.91 18.11 -17.32
N THR A 160 -32.56 17.72 -16.10
CA THR A 160 -33.52 17.57 -14.99
C THR A 160 -33.37 18.68 -13.95
N LYS A 161 -34.38 18.82 -13.08
CA LYS A 161 -34.30 19.69 -11.89
C LYS A 161 -33.28 19.22 -10.84
N TYR A 162 -33.09 17.91 -10.71
CA TYR A 162 -32.22 17.28 -9.69
C TYR A 162 -31.18 16.36 -10.34
N PRO A 163 -30.17 16.92 -11.04
CA PRO A 163 -29.15 16.11 -11.72
C PRO A 163 -28.28 15.31 -10.74
N SER A 164 -28.12 15.80 -9.50
CA SER A 164 -27.43 15.08 -8.42
C SER A 164 -27.96 13.65 -8.24
N ARG A 165 -29.27 13.44 -8.43
CA ARG A 165 -29.87 12.12 -8.23
C ARG A 165 -29.41 11.07 -9.23
N PHE A 166 -29.43 11.44 -10.51
CA PHE A 166 -28.93 10.56 -11.56
C PHE A 166 -27.43 10.30 -11.40
N VAL A 167 -26.66 11.31 -11.00
CA VAL A 167 -25.21 11.15 -10.75
C VAL A 167 -24.99 10.18 -9.59
N ALA A 168 -25.74 10.28 -8.50
CA ALA A 168 -25.63 9.37 -7.36
C ALA A 168 -25.91 7.92 -7.76
N THR A 169 -27.02 7.66 -8.47
CA THR A 169 -27.37 6.31 -8.96
C THR A 169 -26.28 5.73 -9.86
N SER A 170 -25.80 6.51 -10.84
CA SER A 170 -24.71 6.06 -11.72
C SER A 170 -23.40 5.85 -10.98
N LEU A 171 -23.09 6.72 -10.01
CA LEU A 171 -21.87 6.64 -9.24
C LEU A 171 -21.86 5.40 -8.34
N GLN A 172 -22.98 5.10 -7.68
CA GLN A 172 -23.14 3.87 -6.89
C GLN A 172 -22.84 2.64 -7.75
N ALA A 173 -23.56 2.49 -8.87
CA ALA A 173 -23.39 1.34 -9.74
C ALA A 173 -21.97 1.22 -10.32
N ALA A 174 -21.39 2.35 -10.71
CA ALA A 174 -20.03 2.38 -11.23
C ALA A 174 -18.99 2.01 -10.17
N LEU A 175 -19.13 2.49 -8.92
CA LEU A 175 -18.21 2.16 -7.82
C LEU A 175 -18.35 0.70 -7.39
N GLU A 176 -19.57 0.19 -7.25
CA GLU A 176 -19.81 -1.22 -6.90
C GLU A 176 -19.17 -2.15 -7.93
N ALA A 177 -19.45 -1.94 -9.22
CA ALA A 177 -18.83 -2.71 -10.29
C ALA A 177 -17.29 -2.56 -10.29
N TYR A 178 -16.77 -1.35 -10.13
CA TYR A 178 -15.33 -1.07 -10.15
C TYR A 178 -14.57 -1.79 -9.03
N THR A 179 -15.15 -1.89 -7.82
CA THR A 179 -14.47 -2.56 -6.70
C THR A 179 -14.18 -4.05 -6.94
N LEU A 180 -14.95 -4.69 -7.83
CA LEU A 180 -14.71 -6.08 -8.25
C LEU A 180 -13.61 -6.22 -9.31
N MET A 181 -13.28 -5.15 -10.01
CA MET A 181 -12.35 -5.15 -11.15
C MET A 181 -11.52 -3.84 -11.27
N PRO A 182 -10.75 -3.47 -10.23
CA PRO A 182 -9.92 -2.28 -10.25
C PRO A 182 -8.64 -2.51 -11.09
N THR A 183 -8.68 -2.09 -12.36
CA THR A 183 -7.54 -2.14 -13.29
C THR A 183 -7.15 -0.75 -13.78
N SER A 184 -6.00 -0.63 -14.46
CA SER A 184 -5.60 0.62 -15.09
C SER A 184 -6.67 1.14 -16.05
N GLU A 185 -7.24 0.28 -16.88
CA GLU A 185 -8.23 0.61 -17.89
C GLU A 185 -9.57 1.06 -17.29
N THR A 186 -10.09 0.34 -16.30
CA THR A 186 -11.35 0.69 -15.65
C THR A 186 -11.22 1.99 -14.86
N THR A 187 -10.05 2.22 -14.24
CA THR A 187 -9.73 3.49 -13.58
C THR A 187 -9.74 4.64 -14.58
N LEU A 188 -9.07 4.49 -15.72
CA LEU A 188 -9.01 5.54 -16.76
C LEU A 188 -10.40 5.91 -17.28
N ALA A 189 -11.28 4.91 -17.49
CA ALA A 189 -12.66 5.16 -17.91
C ALA A 189 -13.42 6.00 -16.87
N LEU A 190 -13.30 5.70 -15.57
CA LEU A 190 -13.93 6.48 -14.51
C LEU A 190 -13.37 7.92 -14.41
N LEU A 191 -12.05 8.09 -14.57
CA LEU A 191 -11.45 9.42 -14.57
C LEU A 191 -11.95 10.29 -15.73
N GLU A 192 -12.15 9.67 -16.91
CA GLU A 192 -12.74 10.36 -18.05
C GLU A 192 -14.21 10.73 -17.78
N PHE A 193 -14.99 9.80 -17.21
CA PHE A 193 -16.36 10.07 -16.78
C PHE A 193 -16.46 11.25 -15.80
N PHE A 194 -15.66 11.24 -14.74
CA PHE A 194 -15.63 12.34 -13.76
C PHE A 194 -15.23 13.67 -14.41
N ARG A 195 -14.30 13.66 -15.37
CA ARG A 195 -13.91 14.87 -16.11
C ARG A 195 -15.06 15.42 -16.96
N GLU A 196 -15.81 14.56 -17.65
CA GLU A 196 -16.90 14.99 -18.53
C GLU A 196 -18.13 15.49 -17.78
N VAL A 197 -18.44 14.87 -16.64
CA VAL A 197 -19.57 15.27 -15.76
C VAL A 197 -19.23 16.49 -14.90
N SER A 198 -17.94 16.77 -14.68
CA SER A 198 -17.51 17.92 -13.88
C SER A 198 -18.03 19.25 -14.45
N PRO A 199 -18.61 20.12 -13.61
CA PRO A 199 -19.11 21.43 -14.04
C PRO A 199 -17.98 22.39 -14.44
N THR A 200 -16.75 22.17 -13.97
CA THR A 200 -15.58 23.00 -14.29
C THR A 200 -14.73 22.34 -15.37
N LYS A 201 -15.16 22.45 -16.64
CA LYS A 201 -14.39 21.94 -17.78
C LYS A 201 -13.14 22.80 -18.01
N ARG A 202 -11.99 22.41 -17.43
CA ARG A 202 -10.69 22.82 -17.97
C ARG A 202 -10.34 21.91 -19.17
N PRO A 203 -9.76 22.44 -20.26
CA PRO A 203 -9.27 21.61 -21.35
C PRO A 203 -8.26 20.59 -20.82
N ALA A 204 -8.34 19.34 -21.30
CA ALA A 204 -7.39 18.31 -20.92
C ALA A 204 -5.95 18.76 -21.23
N PRO A 205 -4.97 18.48 -20.35
CA PRO A 205 -3.58 18.73 -20.68
C PRO A 205 -3.18 17.92 -21.91
N PRO A 206 -2.30 18.45 -22.78
CA PRO A 206 -1.86 17.73 -23.97
C PRO A 206 -1.15 16.43 -23.57
N PRO A 207 -1.38 15.31 -24.29
CA PRO A 207 -0.75 14.04 -23.98
C PRO A 207 0.77 14.17 -24.12
N ARG A 208 1.51 13.89 -23.05
CA ARG A 208 2.99 13.98 -23.04
C ARG A 208 3.67 12.72 -23.60
N VAL A 209 2.90 11.65 -23.81
CA VAL A 209 3.35 10.37 -24.42
C VAL A 209 2.17 9.82 -25.23
N PRO A 210 2.38 9.23 -26.44
CA PRO A 210 1.34 8.53 -27.16
C PRO A 210 1.04 7.21 -26.45
N THR A 211 0.19 7.25 -25.43
CA THR A 211 -0.39 6.04 -24.86
C THR A 211 -1.48 5.55 -25.81
N GLU A 212 -1.51 4.26 -26.12
CA GLU A 212 -2.67 3.61 -26.75
C GLU A 212 -3.86 3.75 -25.78
N SER A 213 -4.63 4.84 -25.92
CA SER A 213 -5.77 5.13 -25.05
C SER A 213 -6.84 4.06 -25.25
N SER A 214 -7.01 3.19 -24.26
CA SER A 214 -8.14 2.24 -24.19
C SER A 214 -9.49 2.93 -23.92
N VAL A 215 -9.48 4.24 -23.66
CA VAL A 215 -10.70 5.00 -23.35
C VAL A 215 -11.53 5.24 -24.61
N VAL A 216 -12.79 4.79 -24.55
CA VAL A 216 -13.77 4.97 -25.62
C VAL A 216 -14.30 6.40 -25.61
N ARG A 217 -14.18 7.11 -26.74
CA ARG A 217 -14.72 8.46 -26.92
C ARG A 217 -15.77 8.53 -28.02
N VAL A 218 -16.90 9.14 -27.72
CA VAL A 218 -17.96 9.43 -28.70
C VAL A 218 -17.81 10.86 -29.19
N SER A 219 -17.54 11.06 -30.48
CA SER A 219 -17.23 12.37 -31.09
C SER A 219 -18.36 12.95 -31.96
N ARG A 220 -19.51 12.28 -32.05
CA ARG A 220 -20.67 12.69 -32.86
C ARG A 220 -21.66 13.54 -32.06
N VAL A 221 -22.40 14.41 -32.76
CA VAL A 221 -23.41 15.31 -32.18
C VAL A 221 -24.55 14.50 -31.53
N SER A 222 -24.86 14.82 -30.28
CA SER A 222 -25.94 14.21 -29.50
C SER A 222 -27.29 14.91 -29.66
N ALA A 223 -28.37 14.14 -29.60
CA ALA A 223 -29.73 14.67 -29.56
C ALA A 223 -29.98 15.41 -28.22
N PRO A 224 -30.89 16.39 -28.19
CA PRO A 224 -31.32 17.03 -26.94
C PRO A 224 -32.01 16.04 -26.00
N ASP A 225 -32.27 16.45 -24.76
CA ASP A 225 -33.09 15.68 -23.82
C ASP A 225 -34.58 15.85 -24.20
N PRO A 226 -35.28 14.77 -24.60
CA PRO A 226 -36.70 14.83 -24.97
C PRO A 226 -37.61 15.20 -23.79
N GLU A 227 -37.17 14.97 -22.54
CA GLU A 227 -37.92 15.25 -21.30
C GLU A 227 -37.31 16.42 -20.51
N ALA A 228 -36.75 17.41 -21.22
CA ALA A 228 -36.10 18.55 -20.60
C ALA A 228 -37.07 19.37 -19.72
N GLU A 229 -36.73 19.53 -18.44
CA GLU A 229 -37.48 20.38 -17.51
C GLU A 229 -36.96 21.83 -17.52
N THR A 230 -37.87 22.81 -17.46
CA THR A 230 -37.50 24.23 -17.33
C THR A 230 -36.85 24.51 -15.98
N ARG A 231 -35.55 24.81 -15.99
CA ARG A 231 -34.75 25.12 -14.80
C ARG A 231 -35.23 26.41 -14.12
N SER A 232 -35.57 26.33 -12.83
CA SER A 232 -35.79 27.53 -12.00
C SER A 232 -34.44 28.04 -11.47
N SER A 233 -34.24 29.37 -11.45
CA SER A 233 -32.93 29.99 -11.21
C SER A 233 -32.41 29.89 -9.77
N ALA A 234 -33.24 29.48 -8.81
CA ALA A 234 -32.87 29.39 -7.39
C ALA A 234 -32.23 28.04 -7.01
N THR A 235 -32.49 26.96 -7.76
CA THR A 235 -32.01 25.59 -7.43
C THR A 235 -30.69 25.23 -8.10
N THR A 236 -30.11 26.10 -8.93
CA THR A 236 -28.96 25.74 -9.78
C THR A 236 -27.62 25.69 -9.05
N ASN A 237 -27.42 26.50 -8.00
CA ASN A 237 -26.14 26.59 -7.31
C ASN A 237 -25.93 25.42 -6.33
N ASP A 238 -26.97 25.03 -5.59
CA ASP A 238 -26.89 23.94 -4.60
C ASP A 238 -26.74 22.57 -5.29
N GLU A 239 -27.46 22.34 -6.40
CA GLU A 239 -27.34 21.08 -7.18
C GLU A 239 -25.96 20.91 -7.81
N GLY A 240 -25.37 21.99 -8.33
CA GLY A 240 -24.00 21.95 -8.86
C GLY A 240 -22.96 21.62 -7.79
N ALA A 241 -23.17 22.12 -6.56
CA ALA A 241 -22.33 21.80 -5.41
C ALA A 241 -22.50 20.34 -4.96
N LEU A 242 -23.73 19.80 -4.95
CA LEU A 242 -24.02 18.39 -4.67
C LEU A 242 -23.32 17.48 -5.68
N VAL A 243 -23.48 17.73 -6.98
CA VAL A 243 -22.81 16.97 -8.04
C VAL A 243 -21.29 17.02 -7.87
N LYS A 244 -20.73 18.21 -7.66
CA LYS A 244 -19.30 18.38 -7.42
C LYS A 244 -18.82 17.54 -6.23
N LYS A 245 -19.55 17.53 -5.12
CA LYS A 245 -19.20 16.78 -3.93
C LYS A 245 -19.34 15.25 -4.12
N LEU A 246 -20.34 14.78 -4.85
CA LEU A 246 -20.46 13.38 -5.26
C LEU A 246 -19.26 12.94 -6.11
N LEU A 247 -18.82 13.78 -7.06
CA LEU A 247 -17.62 13.50 -7.85
C LEU A 247 -16.34 13.49 -6.98
N GLN A 248 -16.25 14.35 -5.98
CA GLN A 248 -15.15 14.33 -5.02
C GLN A 248 -15.13 13.02 -4.21
N PHE A 249 -16.28 12.59 -3.69
CA PHE A 249 -16.44 11.31 -3.01
C PHE A 249 -16.02 10.15 -3.91
N GLY A 250 -16.57 10.09 -5.13
CA GLY A 250 -16.27 9.06 -6.12
C GLY A 250 -14.79 8.99 -6.48
N LEU A 251 -14.13 10.13 -6.70
CA LEU A 251 -12.71 10.17 -7.03
C LEU A 251 -11.82 9.64 -5.89
N VAL A 252 -12.15 9.97 -4.64
CA VAL A 252 -11.42 9.50 -3.47
C VAL A 252 -11.62 8.00 -3.27
N GLU A 253 -12.82 7.49 -3.51
CA GLU A 253 -13.14 6.07 -3.43
C GLU A 253 -12.43 5.26 -4.54
N VAL A 254 -12.40 5.78 -5.78
CA VAL A 254 -11.66 5.18 -6.90
C VAL A 254 -10.17 5.10 -6.59
N LEU A 255 -9.57 6.18 -6.06
CA LEU A 255 -8.16 6.16 -5.67
C LEU A 255 -7.88 5.09 -4.62
N LYS A 256 -8.72 5.01 -3.58
CA LYS A 256 -8.57 4.04 -2.50
C LYS A 256 -8.63 2.61 -3.04
N SER A 257 -9.68 2.28 -3.79
CA SER A 257 -9.87 0.95 -4.35
C SER A 257 -8.80 0.58 -5.39
N TYR A 258 -8.36 1.54 -6.22
CA TYR A 258 -7.23 1.34 -7.13
C TYR A 258 -5.95 0.99 -6.37
N LEU A 259 -5.60 1.78 -5.37
CA LEU A 259 -4.34 1.58 -4.64
C LEU A 259 -4.36 0.32 -3.77
N LEU A 260 -5.52 -0.04 -3.21
CA LEU A 260 -5.68 -1.29 -2.46
C LEU A 260 -5.56 -2.52 -3.36
N SER A 261 -5.94 -2.43 -4.64
CA SER A 261 -5.75 -3.55 -5.58
C SER A 261 -4.29 -3.86 -5.89
N LEU A 262 -3.38 -2.90 -5.67
CA LEU A 262 -1.93 -3.06 -5.88
C LEU A 262 -1.21 -3.77 -4.70
N SER A 263 -1.91 -4.62 -3.94
CA SER A 263 -1.43 -5.19 -2.66
C SER A 263 -0.90 -6.62 -2.75
N SER A 264 -0.66 -7.17 -3.94
CA SER A 264 -0.10 -8.52 -4.09
C SER A 264 1.29 -8.63 -3.44
N PRO A 265 1.67 -9.79 -2.84
CA PRO A 265 2.96 -9.96 -2.17
C PRO A 265 4.19 -9.66 -3.05
N MET A 266 4.06 -9.85 -4.36
CA MET A 266 5.11 -9.57 -5.35
C MET A 266 4.96 -8.19 -6.01
N ASP A 267 3.88 -7.48 -5.72
CA ASP A 267 3.59 -6.18 -6.28
C ASP A 267 4.26 -5.07 -5.44
N PRO A 268 5.10 -4.21 -6.04
CA PRO A 268 5.70 -3.09 -5.33
C PRO A 268 4.72 -1.99 -4.88
N GLY A 269 3.43 -2.08 -5.21
CA GLY A 269 2.42 -1.07 -4.86
C GLY A 269 2.72 0.27 -5.55
N MET A 270 2.92 1.33 -4.75
CA MET A 270 3.46 2.63 -5.18
C MET A 270 4.90 2.90 -4.70
N SER A 271 5.34 2.23 -3.63
CA SER A 271 6.69 2.33 -3.06
C SER A 271 7.14 3.79 -2.82
N TRP A 272 6.25 4.69 -2.41
CA TRP A 272 6.54 6.11 -2.27
C TRP A 272 7.64 6.35 -1.23
N ALA A 273 7.61 5.67 -0.09
CA ALA A 273 8.57 5.91 0.98
C ALA A 273 10.02 5.64 0.53
N VAL A 274 10.28 4.50 -0.11
CA VAL A 274 11.62 4.16 -0.59
C VAL A 274 12.04 5.06 -1.76
N ARG A 275 11.15 5.38 -2.70
CA ARG A 275 11.46 6.26 -3.84
C ARG A 275 11.79 7.68 -3.38
N LEU A 276 11.08 8.18 -2.36
CA LEU A 276 11.38 9.47 -1.74
C LEU A 276 12.74 9.45 -1.03
N GLN A 277 13.05 8.40 -0.27
CA GLN A 277 14.37 8.21 0.33
C GLN A 277 15.48 8.19 -0.73
N GLU A 278 15.31 7.44 -1.83
CA GLU A 278 16.28 7.41 -2.93
C GLU A 278 16.49 8.78 -3.60
N LYS A 279 15.44 9.60 -3.69
CA LYS A 279 15.53 10.94 -4.28
C LYS A 279 16.17 11.95 -3.32
N LEU A 280 15.84 11.89 -2.04
CA LEU A 280 16.30 12.83 -1.03
C LEU A 280 17.70 12.52 -0.50
N HIS A 281 18.08 11.24 -0.51
CA HIS A 281 19.38 10.73 -0.05
C HIS A 281 20.05 9.87 -1.13
N PRO A 282 20.48 10.44 -2.27
CA PRO A 282 21.11 9.69 -3.36
C PRO A 282 22.37 8.91 -2.91
N GLU A 283 23.07 9.39 -1.88
CA GLU A 283 24.24 8.77 -1.27
C GLU A 283 23.94 7.44 -0.58
N SER A 284 22.69 7.24 -0.14
CA SER A 284 22.26 6.03 0.55
C SER A 284 21.89 4.89 -0.42
N ARG A 285 22.03 5.10 -1.73
CA ARG A 285 21.74 4.09 -2.76
C ARG A 285 22.84 3.01 -2.77
N LEU A 286 22.42 1.75 -2.79
CA LEU A 286 23.35 0.64 -2.91
C LEU A 286 23.97 0.61 -4.33
N PRO A 287 25.31 0.67 -4.46
CA PRO A 287 25.95 0.55 -5.76
C PRO A 287 25.57 -0.77 -6.44
N LYS A 288 25.27 -0.74 -7.76
CA LYS A 288 24.96 -1.90 -8.61
C LYS A 288 23.61 -2.61 -8.39
N ARG A 289 22.72 -2.10 -7.52
CA ARG A 289 21.32 -2.55 -7.46
C ARG A 289 20.42 -1.57 -8.21
N TYR A 290 19.45 -2.09 -8.96
CA TYR A 290 18.39 -1.26 -9.56
C TYR A 290 17.63 -0.55 -8.46
N SER A 291 17.52 0.77 -8.60
CA SER A 291 16.74 1.59 -7.67
C SER A 291 15.25 1.36 -7.91
N GLN A 292 14.43 1.49 -6.86
CA GLN A 292 12.99 1.37 -7.01
C GLN A 292 12.43 2.50 -7.87
N THR A 293 13.02 3.69 -7.80
CA THR A 293 12.69 4.81 -8.70
C THR A 293 12.99 4.48 -10.15
N GLU A 294 14.13 3.85 -10.45
CA GLU A 294 14.47 3.41 -11.80
C GLU A 294 13.51 2.34 -12.31
N ASN A 295 13.11 1.40 -11.45
CA ASN A 295 12.15 0.35 -11.79
C ASN A 295 10.80 0.93 -12.27
N TYR A 296 10.32 2.01 -11.62
CA TYR A 296 9.10 2.71 -12.05
C TYR A 296 9.23 3.39 -13.42
N VAL A 297 10.44 3.82 -13.78
CA VAL A 297 10.71 4.45 -15.08
C VAL A 297 10.83 3.39 -16.18
N THR A 298 11.46 2.24 -15.89
CA THR A 298 11.74 1.21 -16.89
C THR A 298 10.57 0.26 -17.13
N THR A 299 9.75 0.00 -16.11
CA THR A 299 8.66 -0.97 -16.18
C THR A 299 7.36 -0.30 -16.59
N LYS A 300 6.82 -0.64 -17.77
CA LYS A 300 5.62 -0.02 -18.38
C LYS A 300 4.44 0.07 -17.42
N ASN A 301 4.10 -1.02 -16.74
CA ASN A 301 2.95 -1.07 -15.83
C ASN A 301 3.13 -0.16 -14.60
N LEU A 302 4.37 0.03 -14.13
CA LEU A 302 4.66 0.93 -13.00
C LEU A 302 4.62 2.40 -13.43
N ALA A 303 5.13 2.70 -14.62
CA ALA A 303 5.03 4.03 -15.21
C ALA A 303 3.56 4.44 -15.45
N GLU A 304 2.71 3.48 -15.86
CA GLU A 304 1.26 3.69 -16.00
C GLU A 304 0.59 4.03 -14.67
N ARG A 305 0.96 3.37 -13.57
CA ARG A 305 0.46 3.71 -12.22
C ARG A 305 0.80 5.15 -11.83
N ASP A 306 2.04 5.57 -12.06
CA ASP A 306 2.46 6.97 -11.82
C ASP A 306 1.62 7.94 -12.66
N MET A 307 1.30 7.59 -13.92
CA MET A 307 0.43 8.38 -14.78
C MET A 307 -1.00 8.47 -14.23
N ILE A 308 -1.60 7.35 -13.82
CA ILE A 308 -2.96 7.28 -13.27
C ILE A 308 -3.08 8.10 -11.98
N VAL A 309 -2.14 7.91 -11.04
CA VAL A 309 -2.08 8.71 -9.81
C VAL A 309 -1.87 10.19 -10.14
N GLY A 310 -1.04 10.52 -11.12
CA GLY A 310 -0.89 11.88 -11.65
C GLY A 310 -2.21 12.48 -12.15
N MET A 311 -3.03 11.71 -12.88
CA MET A 311 -4.35 12.15 -13.34
C MET A 311 -5.35 12.32 -12.20
N ILE A 312 -5.37 11.42 -11.23
CA ILE A 312 -6.21 11.54 -10.02
C ILE A 312 -5.84 12.80 -9.22
N THR A 313 -4.54 13.04 -9.00
CA THR A 313 -4.07 14.22 -8.25
C THR A 313 -4.37 15.53 -8.98
N ALA A 314 -4.34 15.55 -10.32
CA ALA A 314 -4.78 16.69 -11.12
C ALA A 314 -6.29 16.90 -11.04
N LEU A 315 -7.09 15.87 -11.31
CA LEU A 315 -8.55 15.94 -11.32
C LEU A 315 -9.12 16.31 -9.95
N SER A 316 -8.53 15.81 -8.87
CA SER A 316 -8.95 16.18 -7.51
C SER A 316 -8.74 17.67 -7.22
N ARG A 317 -7.70 18.30 -7.79
CA ARG A 317 -7.51 19.77 -7.68
C ARG A 317 -8.53 20.53 -8.52
N ASP A 318 -8.85 20.04 -9.71
CA ASP A 318 -9.88 20.64 -10.57
C ASP A 318 -11.27 20.56 -9.94
N LEU A 319 -11.58 19.45 -9.25
CA LEU A 319 -12.77 19.31 -8.41
C LEU A 319 -12.71 20.14 -7.12
N GLY A 320 -11.61 20.85 -6.83
CA GLY A 320 -11.51 21.75 -5.68
C GLY A 320 -11.26 21.06 -4.34
N LEU A 321 -10.74 19.83 -4.31
CA LEU A 321 -10.23 19.22 -3.08
C LEU A 321 -8.91 19.89 -2.69
N SER A 322 -8.93 20.71 -1.65
CA SER A 322 -7.74 21.41 -1.15
C SER A 322 -6.93 20.53 -0.18
N ASP A 323 -5.61 20.73 -0.13
CA ASP A 323 -4.76 19.99 0.82
C ASP A 323 -5.13 20.30 2.29
N LYS A 324 -5.63 21.52 2.57
CA LYS A 324 -6.12 21.90 3.90
C LYS A 324 -7.29 21.03 4.35
N LEU A 325 -8.26 20.81 3.45
CA LEU A 325 -9.40 19.94 3.72
C LEU A 325 -8.95 18.49 3.95
N LEU A 326 -7.98 18.00 3.15
CA LEU A 326 -7.45 16.65 3.35
C LEU A 326 -6.77 16.51 4.72
N VAL A 327 -5.97 17.49 5.12
CA VAL A 327 -5.32 17.53 6.45
C VAL A 327 -6.36 17.54 7.57
N GLU A 328 -7.42 18.34 7.44
CA GLU A 328 -8.53 18.40 8.41
C GLU A 328 -9.22 17.03 8.56
N ILE A 329 -9.53 16.36 7.45
CA ILE A 329 -10.16 15.03 7.45
C ILE A 329 -9.26 14.00 8.14
N VAL A 330 -7.97 13.93 7.79
CA VAL A 330 -7.05 12.92 8.37
C VAL A 330 -6.71 13.20 9.84
N SER A 331 -6.82 14.45 10.27
CA SER A 331 -6.63 14.84 11.67
C SER A 331 -7.86 14.57 12.53
N THR A 332 -9.03 14.37 11.92
CA THR A 332 -10.27 14.07 12.64
C THR A 332 -10.30 12.59 13.07
N PRO A 333 -10.56 12.29 14.36
CA PRO A 333 -10.67 10.91 14.85
C PRO A 333 -11.79 10.12 14.16
N SER A 334 -11.66 8.79 14.10
CA SER A 334 -12.63 7.90 13.42
C SER A 334 -14.09 8.14 13.85
N ALA A 335 -14.33 8.37 15.14
CA ALA A 335 -15.66 8.63 15.71
C ALA A 335 -16.25 10.01 15.33
N GLY A 336 -15.43 10.94 14.85
CA GLY A 336 -15.86 12.27 14.42
C GLY A 336 -16.29 12.35 12.96
N HIS A 337 -16.15 11.27 12.19
CA HIS A 337 -16.54 11.24 10.77
C HIS A 337 -18.03 10.96 10.61
N LEU A 338 -18.60 11.52 9.54
CA LEU A 338 -19.93 11.19 9.08
C LEU A 338 -20.01 9.69 8.69
N PRO A 339 -21.19 9.05 8.84
CA PRO A 339 -21.39 7.68 8.39
C PRO A 339 -21.16 7.57 6.87
N PRO A 340 -20.90 6.36 6.36
CA PRO A 340 -20.84 6.11 4.92
C PRO A 340 -22.07 6.66 4.18
N LEU A 341 -21.86 7.13 2.95
CA LEU A 341 -22.95 7.68 2.14
C LEU A 341 -24.01 6.61 1.90
N ASP A 342 -25.24 6.91 2.31
CA ASP A 342 -26.41 6.12 1.93
C ASP A 342 -26.93 6.66 0.57
N PHE A 343 -26.92 5.79 -0.44
CA PHE A 343 -27.40 6.13 -1.78
C PHE A 343 -28.93 6.05 -1.90
N GLU A 344 -29.61 5.33 -1.01
CA GLU A 344 -31.07 5.26 -0.96
C GLU A 344 -31.65 6.55 -0.35
N GLU A 345 -31.03 7.04 0.72
CA GLU A 345 -31.39 8.30 1.39
C GLU A 345 -30.41 9.44 1.06
N MET A 346 -30.54 9.97 -0.15
CA MET A 346 -29.60 10.99 -0.64
C MET A 346 -29.62 12.28 0.18
N PRO A 347 -28.43 12.77 0.60
CA PRO A 347 -28.31 14.02 1.35
C PRO A 347 -28.82 15.23 0.57
N LYS A 348 -29.37 16.21 1.30
CA LYS A 348 -29.89 17.45 0.69
C LYS A 348 -28.83 18.54 0.62
N ASN A 349 -27.82 18.47 1.48
CA ASN A 349 -26.74 19.45 1.55
C ASN A 349 -25.41 18.81 1.14
N PRO A 350 -24.54 19.52 0.40
CA PRO A 350 -23.22 19.01 0.04
C PRO A 350 -22.33 18.66 1.23
N GLU A 351 -22.51 19.31 2.38
CA GLU A 351 -21.69 19.05 3.58
C GLU A 351 -21.98 17.69 4.22
N GLU A 352 -23.16 17.12 3.96
CA GLU A 352 -23.60 15.81 4.47
C GLU A 352 -22.98 14.64 3.67
N ILE A 353 -22.37 14.89 2.51
CA ILE A 353 -21.68 13.85 1.73
C ILE A 353 -20.27 13.66 2.31
N PRO A 354 -19.99 12.49 2.92
CA PRO A 354 -18.69 12.22 3.54
C PRO A 354 -17.59 12.16 2.48
N ILE A 355 -16.35 12.48 2.86
CA ILE A 355 -15.16 12.10 2.10
C ILE A 355 -14.42 11.06 2.93
N GLU A 356 -14.16 9.89 2.34
CA GLU A 356 -13.58 8.77 3.07
C GLU A 356 -12.14 9.08 3.53
N ARG A 357 -11.87 8.84 4.82
CA ARG A 357 -10.66 9.29 5.50
C ARG A 357 -9.38 8.61 5.00
N HIS A 358 -9.42 7.32 4.67
CA HIS A 358 -8.24 6.60 4.16
C HIS A 358 -7.89 7.09 2.76
N GLY A 359 -8.88 7.23 1.87
CA GLY A 359 -8.71 7.81 0.55
C GLY A 359 -8.19 9.26 0.62
N ALA A 360 -8.63 10.05 1.61
CA ALA A 360 -8.08 11.38 1.85
C ALA A 360 -6.59 11.35 2.22
N LEU A 361 -6.17 10.43 3.11
CA LEU A 361 -4.77 10.22 3.47
C LEU A 361 -3.93 9.76 2.27
N LEU A 362 -4.44 8.80 1.49
CA LEU A 362 -3.78 8.30 0.29
C LEU A 362 -3.63 9.41 -0.75
N LEU A 363 -4.64 10.26 -0.95
CA LEU A 363 -4.57 11.39 -1.88
C LEU A 363 -3.56 12.45 -1.43
N LEU A 364 -3.53 12.74 -0.12
CA LEU A 364 -2.58 13.67 0.48
C LEU A 364 -1.14 13.18 0.30
N ALA A 365 -0.87 11.91 0.60
CA ALA A 365 0.44 11.28 0.38
C ALA A 365 0.80 11.25 -1.11
N ALA A 366 -0.12 10.87 -2.00
CA ALA A 366 0.08 10.85 -3.44
C ALA A 366 0.48 12.25 -3.98
N ARG A 367 -0.20 13.31 -3.55
CA ARG A 367 0.11 14.70 -3.95
C ARG A 367 1.51 15.10 -3.48
N ALA A 368 1.84 14.82 -2.22
CA ALA A 368 3.11 15.20 -1.62
C ALA A 368 4.29 14.41 -2.25
N ALA A 369 4.11 13.11 -2.46
CA ALA A 369 5.08 12.24 -3.11
C ALA A 369 5.28 12.64 -4.58
N THR A 370 4.21 12.80 -5.36
CA THR A 370 4.27 13.19 -6.79
C THR A 370 4.96 14.55 -6.97
N LEU A 371 4.62 15.53 -6.13
CA LEU A 371 5.28 16.84 -6.17
C LEU A 371 6.79 16.69 -5.97
N THR A 372 7.20 15.96 -4.93
CA THR A 372 8.62 15.77 -4.62
C THR A 372 9.34 14.90 -5.64
N LEU A 373 8.72 13.85 -6.17
CA LEU A 373 9.33 12.90 -7.11
C LEU A 373 9.50 13.49 -8.52
N PHE A 374 8.56 14.28 -9.00
CA PHE A 374 8.56 14.77 -10.38
C PHE A 374 8.85 16.27 -10.54
N SER A 375 8.73 17.06 -9.48
CA SER A 375 9.08 18.49 -9.52
C SER A 375 10.47 18.75 -8.93
N SER A 376 11.08 19.86 -9.35
CA SER A 376 12.29 20.42 -8.75
C SER A 376 11.99 21.40 -7.59
N VAL A 377 10.71 21.72 -7.37
CA VAL A 377 10.26 22.64 -6.33
C VAL A 377 10.18 21.91 -4.99
N GLN A 378 10.90 22.44 -4.01
CA GLN A 378 11.25 21.74 -2.76
C GLN A 378 10.19 21.86 -1.65
N GLU A 379 9.04 22.49 -1.91
CA GLU A 379 8.01 22.75 -0.89
C GLU A 379 6.88 21.73 -0.97
N ALA A 380 7.17 20.49 -0.60
CA ALA A 380 6.15 19.48 -0.36
C ALA A 380 6.00 19.22 1.15
N SER A 381 4.82 19.57 1.65
CA SER A 381 4.21 19.26 2.95
C SER A 381 4.03 20.48 3.86
N PRO A 382 2.79 20.90 4.17
CA PRO A 382 2.51 21.77 5.30
C PRO A 382 2.65 21.04 6.65
N ILE A 383 2.71 19.71 6.67
CA ILE A 383 2.52 18.88 7.86
C ILE A 383 3.79 18.83 8.72
N LEU A 384 3.65 19.13 10.01
CA LEU A 384 4.71 19.00 11.01
C LEU A 384 4.64 17.64 11.69
N ILE A 385 5.78 17.13 12.20
CA ILE A 385 5.80 15.88 12.96
C ILE A 385 4.91 16.00 14.21
N TYR A 386 5.18 17.02 15.03
CA TYR A 386 4.39 17.34 16.21
C TYR A 386 3.62 18.64 16.00
N PRO A 387 2.33 18.71 16.39
CA PRO A 387 1.51 17.58 16.86
C PRO A 387 0.80 16.83 15.70
N GLU A 388 0.86 17.36 14.47
CA GLU A 388 -0.03 16.96 13.38
C GLU A 388 0.16 15.50 12.93
N LEU A 389 1.38 15.09 12.59
CA LEU A 389 1.63 13.72 12.14
C LEU A 389 1.46 12.70 13.27
N ALA A 390 1.78 13.07 14.51
CA ALA A 390 1.51 12.25 15.69
C ALA A 390 0.01 11.94 15.84
N TYR A 391 -0.87 12.94 15.68
CA TYR A 391 -2.31 12.72 15.65
C TYR A 391 -2.78 11.86 14.48
N ILE A 392 -2.22 12.07 13.28
CA ILE A 392 -2.55 11.23 12.11
C ILE A 392 -2.19 9.77 12.39
N TYR A 393 -1.00 9.46 12.92
CA TYR A 393 -0.64 8.08 13.28
C TYR A 393 -1.59 7.51 14.33
N SER A 394 -1.96 8.28 15.35
CA SER A 394 -2.94 7.85 16.35
C SER A 394 -4.30 7.52 15.74
N ASN A 395 -4.77 8.32 14.78
CA ASN A 395 -6.07 8.11 14.12
C ASN A 395 -6.10 6.88 13.19
N PHE A 396 -4.98 6.51 12.56
CA PHE A 396 -4.95 5.45 11.54
C PHE A 396 -4.36 4.13 12.03
N ILE A 397 -3.37 4.18 12.93
CA ILE A 397 -2.74 3.01 13.53
C ILE A 397 -3.37 2.70 14.89
N GLY A 398 -3.56 3.74 15.72
CA GLY A 398 -4.11 3.60 17.06
C GLY A 398 -3.20 2.81 18.00
N THR A 399 -3.78 2.28 19.07
CA THR A 399 -3.09 1.39 20.00
C THR A 399 -3.05 -0.02 19.44
N PHE A 400 -1.89 -0.67 19.49
CA PHE A 400 -1.70 -2.05 19.04
C PHE A 400 -1.07 -2.89 20.16
N GLU A 401 -1.39 -4.19 20.19
CA GLU A 401 -0.81 -5.11 21.16
C GLU A 401 0.62 -5.53 20.78
N THR A 402 0.87 -5.79 19.50
CA THR A 402 2.19 -6.16 18.98
C THR A 402 2.49 -5.37 17.70
N PRO A 403 3.76 -5.03 17.43
CA PRO A 403 4.14 -4.29 16.22
C PRO A 403 3.82 -5.05 14.92
N ASP A 404 3.82 -6.39 14.98
CA ASP A 404 3.44 -7.25 13.87
C ASP A 404 1.96 -7.11 13.50
N ALA A 405 1.08 -6.77 14.45
CA ALA A 405 -0.33 -6.46 14.18
C ALA A 405 -0.47 -5.24 13.26
N VAL A 406 0.45 -4.28 13.34
CA VAL A 406 0.49 -3.13 12.41
C VAL A 406 1.04 -3.57 11.06
N SER A 407 2.21 -4.22 11.06
CA SER A 407 2.91 -4.60 9.82
C SER A 407 2.11 -5.57 8.92
N PHE A 408 1.33 -6.47 9.51
CA PHE A 408 0.55 -7.48 8.78
C PHE A 408 -0.96 -7.20 8.77
N GLY A 409 -1.49 -6.47 9.76
CA GLY A 409 -2.92 -6.18 9.85
C GLY A 409 -3.38 -4.95 9.07
N GLN A 410 -2.46 -4.04 8.72
CA GLN A 410 -2.78 -2.84 7.97
C GLN A 410 -2.44 -2.99 6.46
N PRO A 411 -3.21 -2.36 5.55
CA PRO A 411 -2.88 -2.34 4.14
C PRO A 411 -1.49 -1.73 3.88
N ARG A 412 -0.68 -2.37 3.03
CA ARG A 412 0.69 -1.91 2.73
C ARG A 412 0.74 -0.47 2.23
N ILE A 413 -0.20 -0.08 1.38
CA ILE A 413 -0.25 1.28 0.85
C ILE A 413 -0.55 2.33 1.93
N LEU A 414 -1.32 1.99 2.96
CA LEU A 414 -1.55 2.87 4.10
C LEU A 414 -0.23 3.16 4.82
N LEU A 415 0.53 2.10 5.12
CA LEU A 415 1.83 2.21 5.77
C LEU A 415 2.83 2.99 4.90
N ASP A 416 2.91 2.69 3.60
CA ASP A 416 3.77 3.41 2.65
C ASP A 416 3.41 4.91 2.56
N SER A 417 2.12 5.25 2.61
CA SER A 417 1.63 6.63 2.61
C SER A 417 2.02 7.40 3.87
N LEU A 418 1.84 6.79 5.04
CA LEU A 418 2.24 7.38 6.33
C LEU A 418 3.76 7.60 6.38
N LEU A 419 4.54 6.62 5.93
CA LEU A 419 6.00 6.73 5.86
C LEU A 419 6.44 7.80 4.86
N ALA A 420 5.79 7.90 3.70
CA ALA A 420 6.06 8.95 2.71
C ALA A 420 5.83 10.35 3.29
N LEU A 421 4.73 10.55 4.02
CA LEU A 421 4.47 11.82 4.73
C LEU A 421 5.51 12.09 5.82
N THR A 422 5.91 11.07 6.58
CA THR A 422 6.97 11.18 7.59
C THR A 422 8.31 11.63 6.99
N ILE A 423 8.73 11.00 5.89
CA ILE A 423 9.99 11.34 5.20
C ILE A 423 10.01 12.81 4.75
N LEU A 424 8.89 13.29 4.21
CA LEU A 424 8.78 14.69 3.77
C LEU A 424 8.77 15.66 4.95
N SER A 425 8.15 15.28 6.06
CA SER A 425 7.99 16.09 7.26
C SER A 425 9.28 16.23 8.07
N ILE A 426 10.12 15.19 8.14
CA ILE A 426 11.43 15.20 8.83
C ILE A 426 12.41 16.23 8.25
N ARG A 427 12.21 16.69 7.01
CA ARG A 427 13.06 17.72 6.40
C ARG A 427 12.88 19.11 7.02
N LYS A 428 11.81 19.30 7.81
CA LYS A 428 11.58 20.51 8.59
C LYS A 428 12.09 20.29 10.02
N PRO A 429 12.40 21.37 10.76
CA PRO A 429 12.69 21.26 12.18
C PRO A 429 11.57 20.51 12.90
N ILE A 430 11.94 19.44 13.59
CA ILE A 430 11.00 18.63 14.35
C ILE A 430 10.67 19.42 15.63
N GLY A 431 9.38 19.71 15.82
CA GLY A 431 8.88 20.39 17.01
C GLY A 431 9.00 19.51 18.26
N ASN A 432 8.69 20.07 19.43
CA ASN A 432 8.65 19.29 20.66
C ASN A 432 7.29 18.58 20.79
N PRO A 433 7.27 17.33 21.29
CA PRO A 433 6.03 16.68 21.67
C PRO A 433 5.35 17.43 22.83
N ALA A 434 4.03 17.35 22.91
CA ALA A 434 3.24 17.94 23.98
C ALA A 434 3.56 17.29 25.35
N ASP A 435 3.73 15.98 25.36
CA ASP A 435 4.13 15.21 26.53
C ASP A 435 4.93 13.95 26.15
N GLU A 436 5.41 13.24 27.18
CA GLU A 436 6.17 12.00 27.02
C GLU A 436 5.35 10.87 26.39
N LYS A 437 4.02 10.89 26.57
CA LYS A 437 3.11 9.88 26.02
C LYS A 437 2.94 10.06 24.51
N GLU A 438 2.74 11.28 24.02
CA GLU A 438 2.67 11.59 22.59
C GLU A 438 3.97 11.20 21.89
N PHE A 439 5.11 11.49 22.52
CA PHE A 439 6.43 11.05 22.02
C PHE A 439 6.50 9.52 21.91
N GLY A 440 6.20 8.80 23.00
CA GLY A 440 6.26 7.34 23.03
C GLY A 440 5.30 6.69 22.04
N ASP A 441 4.02 7.05 22.06
CA ASP A 441 2.98 6.50 21.19
C ASP A 441 3.31 6.70 19.70
N PHE A 442 3.82 7.89 19.33
CA PHE A 442 4.22 8.18 17.96
C PHE A 442 5.45 7.37 17.53
N VAL A 443 6.51 7.33 18.36
CA VAL A 443 7.73 6.57 18.05
C VAL A 443 7.43 5.09 17.91
N LEU A 444 6.62 4.51 18.80
CA LEU A 444 6.21 3.10 18.71
C LEU A 444 5.43 2.82 17.43
N SER A 445 4.43 3.66 17.10
CA SER A 445 3.63 3.50 15.88
C SER A 445 4.48 3.64 14.61
N LEU A 446 5.37 4.62 14.57
CA LEU A 446 6.28 4.84 13.45
C LEU A 446 7.25 3.66 13.29
N THR A 447 7.83 3.17 14.38
CA THR A 447 8.76 2.04 14.35
C THR A 447 8.04 0.76 13.90
N ALA A 448 6.82 0.50 14.39
CA ALA A 448 5.99 -0.61 13.94
C ALA A 448 5.68 -0.59 12.43
N CYS A 449 5.47 0.59 11.85
CA CYS A 449 5.29 0.74 10.39
C CYS A 449 6.56 0.38 9.59
N THR A 450 7.73 0.54 10.20
CA THR A 450 9.03 0.27 9.54
C THR A 450 9.62 -1.11 9.80
N ALA A 451 9.15 -1.82 10.84
CA ALA A 451 9.77 -3.05 11.36
C ALA A 451 9.99 -4.13 10.28
N ARG A 452 9.04 -4.29 9.35
CA ARG A 452 9.09 -5.32 8.29
C ARG A 452 9.50 -4.77 6.91
N GLN A 453 10.01 -3.54 6.84
CA GLN A 453 10.45 -2.94 5.57
C GLN A 453 11.72 -3.61 5.04
N SER A 454 11.81 -3.85 3.73
CA SER A 454 13.02 -4.48 3.14
C SER A 454 14.19 -3.51 3.03
N TYR A 455 13.92 -2.20 2.97
CA TYR A 455 14.92 -1.16 2.76
C TYR A 455 15.42 -0.59 4.10
N GLY A 456 16.72 -0.75 4.36
CA GLY A 456 17.34 -0.29 5.61
C GLY A 456 17.27 1.23 5.81
N THR A 457 17.24 2.02 4.73
CA THR A 457 17.05 3.48 4.81
C THR A 457 15.69 3.86 5.39
N VAL A 458 14.64 3.13 5.00
CA VAL A 458 13.29 3.32 5.55
C VAL A 458 13.23 2.88 7.02
N ARG A 459 13.90 1.78 7.39
CA ARG A 459 13.98 1.34 8.80
C ARG A 459 14.67 2.33 9.74
N ARG A 460 15.50 3.25 9.22
CA ARG A 460 16.20 4.27 10.04
C ARG A 460 15.38 5.54 10.27
N ILE A 461 14.21 5.68 9.62
CA ILE A 461 13.34 6.85 9.78
C ILE A 461 13.00 7.13 11.26
N PRO A 462 12.59 6.13 12.08
CA PRO A 462 12.27 6.37 13.48
C PRO A 462 13.44 6.95 14.28
N ALA A 463 14.68 6.53 13.98
CA ALA A 463 15.87 7.03 14.66
C ALA A 463 16.00 8.55 14.55
N THR A 464 15.68 9.12 13.38
CA THR A 464 15.75 10.58 13.18
C THR A 464 14.78 11.33 14.10
N VAL A 465 13.57 10.77 14.30
CA VAL A 465 12.59 11.35 15.24
C VAL A 465 13.06 11.21 16.69
N VAL A 466 13.55 10.03 17.07
CA VAL A 466 14.05 9.77 18.43
C VAL A 466 15.18 10.74 18.77
N HIS A 467 16.22 10.83 17.93
CA HIS A 467 17.39 11.69 18.17
C HIS A 467 17.06 13.19 18.13
N SER A 468 15.96 13.58 17.49
CA SER A 468 15.53 14.98 17.45
C SER A 468 14.89 15.47 18.76
N ASN A 469 14.42 14.57 19.62
CA ASN A 469 13.84 14.96 20.91
C ASN A 469 14.95 15.54 21.81
N PRO A 470 14.83 16.78 22.32
CA PRO A 470 15.90 17.40 23.09
C PRO A 470 16.17 16.72 24.44
N SER A 471 15.21 16.01 25.04
CA SER A 471 15.33 15.39 26.38
C SER A 471 16.06 14.05 26.32
N PRO A 472 17.30 13.91 26.83
CA PRO A 472 18.00 12.63 26.87
C PRO A 472 17.21 11.60 27.69
N LEU A 473 16.61 12.04 28.80
CA LEU A 473 15.82 11.17 29.69
C LEU A 473 14.63 10.53 28.97
N SER A 474 13.93 11.29 28.13
CA SER A 474 12.80 10.75 27.36
C SER A 474 13.26 9.77 26.27
N ARG A 475 14.41 10.03 25.63
CA ARG A 475 15.04 9.09 24.69
C ARG A 475 15.47 7.80 25.41
N PHE A 476 16.03 7.90 26.62
CA PHE A 476 16.37 6.75 27.44
C PHE A 476 15.14 5.93 27.86
N LYS A 477 14.08 6.59 28.33
CA LYS A 477 12.84 5.94 28.75
C LYS A 477 12.18 5.13 27.63
N ILE A 478 12.12 5.67 26.41
CA ILE A 478 11.53 4.94 25.28
C ILE A 478 12.39 3.73 24.87
N ILE A 479 13.73 3.86 24.89
CA ILE A 479 14.65 2.73 24.65
C ILE A 479 14.42 1.64 25.70
N ARG A 480 14.38 2.03 26.98
CA ARG A 480 14.13 1.11 28.09
C ARG A 480 12.78 0.40 27.94
N HIS A 481 11.72 1.14 27.67
CA HIS A 481 10.37 0.59 27.50
C HIS A 481 10.31 -0.49 26.41
N ILE A 482 10.93 -0.26 25.24
CA ILE A 482 10.98 -1.25 24.15
C ILE A 482 11.78 -2.49 24.55
N LEU A 483 12.87 -2.33 25.31
CA LEU A 483 13.69 -3.46 25.76
C LEU A 483 13.01 -4.29 26.85
N GLU A 484 12.19 -3.67 27.71
CA GLU A 484 11.45 -4.32 28.80
C GLU A 484 10.20 -5.06 28.32
N ASP A 485 9.44 -4.51 27.37
CA ASP A 485 8.19 -5.11 26.93
C ASP A 485 8.41 -6.26 25.93
N ASN A 486 8.09 -7.48 26.35
CA ASN A 486 8.15 -8.68 25.52
C ASN A 486 7.21 -8.65 24.30
N LYS A 487 6.20 -7.78 24.28
CA LYS A 487 5.35 -7.58 23.10
C LYS A 487 6.04 -6.79 21.99
N LEU A 488 7.07 -6.02 22.34
CA LEU A 488 7.84 -5.15 21.44
C LEU A 488 9.14 -5.79 20.94
N GLN A 489 9.27 -7.12 21.06
CA GLN A 489 10.48 -7.88 20.70
C GLN A 489 11.00 -7.57 19.28
N THR A 490 10.12 -7.35 18.30
CA THR A 490 10.50 -7.02 16.91
C THR A 490 11.03 -5.60 16.72
N LEU A 491 10.94 -4.74 17.73
CA LEU A 491 11.47 -3.37 17.72
C LEU A 491 12.79 -3.23 18.50
N LYS A 492 13.20 -4.26 19.24
CA LYS A 492 14.38 -4.19 20.12
C LYS A 492 15.66 -3.89 19.35
N ASP A 493 15.82 -4.43 18.14
CA ASP A 493 16.98 -4.13 17.28
C ASP A 493 17.09 -2.64 16.94
N SER A 494 15.96 -1.98 16.69
CA SER A 494 15.88 -0.55 16.43
C SER A 494 16.24 0.26 17.67
N ALA A 495 15.71 -0.11 18.84
CA ALA A 495 16.02 0.55 20.11
C ALA A 495 17.51 0.42 20.49
N ILE A 496 18.11 -0.75 20.26
CA ILE A 496 19.56 -0.97 20.45
C ILE A 496 20.37 -0.11 19.47
N GLY A 497 19.90 0.03 18.23
CA GLY A 497 20.48 0.93 17.25
C GLY A 497 20.49 2.38 17.73
N TRP A 498 19.38 2.87 18.27
CA TRP A 498 19.30 4.22 18.84
C TRP A 498 20.23 4.40 20.03
N LEU A 499 20.28 3.43 20.94
CA LEU A 499 21.20 3.45 22.09
C LEU A 499 22.65 3.56 21.63
N LYS A 500 23.04 2.77 20.63
CA LYS A 500 24.39 2.83 20.04
C LYS A 500 24.68 4.23 19.50
N ASP A 501 23.76 4.82 18.73
CA ASP A 501 23.96 6.15 18.14
C ASP A 501 24.01 7.25 19.21
N GLU A 502 23.23 7.16 20.29
CA GLU A 502 23.28 8.07 21.44
C GLU A 502 24.62 7.98 22.19
N ILE A 503 25.12 6.77 22.47
CA ILE A 503 26.41 6.57 23.15
C ILE A 503 27.55 7.15 22.31
N LEU A 504 27.56 6.90 21.00
CA LEU A 504 28.60 7.40 20.10
C LEU A 504 28.54 8.92 19.97
N SER A 505 27.36 9.50 19.83
CA SER A 505 27.17 10.96 19.77
C SER A 505 27.60 11.63 21.08
N ALA A 506 27.25 11.05 22.22
CA ALA A 506 27.69 11.54 23.53
C ALA A 506 29.22 11.42 23.69
N ALA A 507 29.83 10.34 23.18
CA ALA A 507 31.28 10.14 23.21
C ALA A 507 32.03 11.24 22.45
N ASP A 508 31.52 11.64 21.28
CA ASP A 508 32.08 12.75 20.49
C ASP A 508 31.94 14.11 21.21
N GLN A 509 30.95 14.24 22.09
CA GLN A 509 30.62 15.47 22.83
C GLN A 509 31.07 15.46 24.30
N ILE A 510 31.91 14.49 24.71
CA ILE A 510 32.39 14.33 26.10
C ILE A 510 32.92 15.64 26.70
N SER A 511 33.59 16.47 25.88
CA SER A 511 34.16 17.74 26.36
C SER A 511 33.12 18.80 26.70
N SER A 512 31.94 18.77 26.07
CA SER A 512 30.87 19.75 26.25
C SER A 512 29.80 19.30 27.25
N ASP A 513 29.53 17.99 27.32
CA ASP A 513 28.50 17.41 28.21
C ASP A 513 29.03 16.15 28.89
N PRO A 514 29.85 16.29 29.94
CA PRO A 514 30.45 15.15 30.63
C PRO A 514 29.43 14.33 31.45
N ASP A 515 28.30 14.93 31.82
CA ASP A 515 27.25 14.32 32.66
C ASP A 515 26.11 13.73 31.83
N ASN A 516 26.37 13.43 30.56
CA ASN A 516 25.39 12.83 29.67
C ASN A 516 24.97 11.44 30.16
N ILE A 517 23.65 11.22 30.28
CA ILE A 517 23.08 9.97 30.82
C ILE A 517 23.50 8.72 30.03
N PHE A 518 23.81 8.84 28.74
CA PHE A 518 24.21 7.70 27.90
C PHE A 518 25.66 7.28 28.11
N LEU A 519 26.47 8.11 28.79
CA LEU A 519 27.82 7.78 29.23
C LEU A 519 27.90 7.50 30.74
N ASP A 520 26.76 7.52 31.42
CA ASP A 520 26.67 7.21 32.84
C ASP A 520 26.62 5.67 33.04
N PRO A 521 27.55 5.10 33.84
CA PRO A 521 27.62 3.66 34.03
C PRO A 521 26.41 3.08 34.77
N HIS A 522 25.75 3.86 35.65
CA HIS A 522 24.56 3.43 36.37
C HIS A 522 23.34 3.37 35.45
N TYR A 523 23.15 4.36 34.57
CA TYR A 523 22.10 4.32 33.54
C TYR A 523 22.30 3.16 32.56
N PHE A 524 23.53 2.94 32.09
CA PHE A 524 23.83 1.78 31.24
C PHE A 524 23.59 0.45 31.96
N SER A 525 23.90 0.37 33.26
CA SER A 525 23.64 -0.82 34.10
C SER A 525 22.15 -1.13 34.26
N VAL A 526 21.25 -0.15 34.14
CA VAL A 526 19.80 -0.39 34.09
C VAL A 526 19.41 -1.15 32.81
N LEU A 527 20.01 -0.78 31.67
CA LEU A 527 19.71 -1.41 30.37
C LEU A 527 20.42 -2.74 30.17
N PHE A 528 21.56 -2.96 30.85
CA PHE A 528 22.44 -4.11 30.61
C PHE A 528 21.72 -5.48 30.71
N PRO A 529 20.90 -5.77 31.74
CA PRO A 529 20.17 -7.04 31.81
C PRO A 529 19.11 -7.19 30.72
N LEU A 530 18.58 -6.09 30.21
CA LEU A 530 17.56 -6.07 29.15
C LEU A 530 18.16 -6.30 27.76
N LEU A 531 19.41 -5.82 27.56
CA LEU A 531 20.19 -6.09 26.35
C LEU A 531 20.64 -7.55 26.27
N PHE A 532 20.91 -8.16 27.43
CA PHE A 532 21.52 -9.49 27.55
C PHE A 532 20.67 -10.45 28.40
N ASP A 533 19.38 -10.53 28.08
CA ASP A 533 18.45 -11.38 28.83
C ASP A 533 18.63 -12.88 28.51
N SER A 534 19.00 -13.65 29.53
CA SER A 534 19.13 -15.10 29.47
C SER A 534 17.81 -15.84 29.22
N VAL A 535 16.66 -15.23 29.52
CA VAL A 535 15.33 -15.86 29.40
C VAL A 535 15.00 -16.15 27.94
N ASP A 536 15.31 -15.21 27.04
CA ASP A 536 15.09 -15.36 25.60
C ASP A 536 15.94 -16.49 24.98
N LEU A 537 17.02 -16.89 25.66
CA LEU A 537 17.92 -17.98 25.24
C LEU A 537 17.57 -19.35 25.82
N ARG A 538 16.53 -19.48 26.66
CA ARG A 538 16.05 -20.77 27.19
C ARG A 538 15.23 -21.55 26.17
N LEU A 539 15.83 -21.82 25.02
CA LEU A 539 15.23 -22.58 23.92
C LEU A 539 15.35 -24.08 24.18
N ASN A 540 14.32 -24.84 23.81
CA ASN A 540 14.27 -26.29 24.00
C ASN A 540 14.90 -27.03 22.81
N THR A 541 16.23 -26.94 22.71
CA THR A 541 16.98 -27.51 21.59
C THR A 541 17.10 -29.04 21.60
N THR A 542 16.72 -29.70 22.69
CA THR A 542 16.82 -31.16 22.84
C THR A 542 15.58 -31.91 22.37
N SER A 543 14.39 -31.34 22.58
CA SER A 543 13.11 -31.99 22.20
C SER A 543 12.32 -31.24 21.14
N ASP A 544 12.61 -29.95 20.93
CA ASP A 544 11.94 -29.14 19.91
C ASP A 544 12.92 -28.17 19.24
N ILE A 545 13.90 -28.75 18.55
CA ILE A 545 14.96 -27.99 17.86
C ILE A 545 14.40 -27.14 16.72
N VAL A 546 13.36 -27.61 16.03
CA VAL A 546 12.76 -26.91 14.88
C VAL A 546 12.03 -25.65 15.32
N ALA A 547 11.17 -25.70 16.35
CA ALA A 547 10.50 -24.50 16.84
C ALA A 547 11.51 -23.52 17.46
N SER A 548 12.51 -24.05 18.18
CA SER A 548 13.60 -23.25 18.75
C SER A 548 14.38 -22.51 17.68
N TRP A 549 14.74 -23.19 16.59
CA TRP A 549 15.45 -22.60 15.46
C TRP A 549 14.58 -21.59 14.72
N SER A 550 13.30 -21.89 14.50
CA SER A 550 12.36 -20.96 13.86
C SER A 550 12.22 -19.66 14.68
N ARG A 551 12.02 -19.76 16.00
CA ARG A 551 11.97 -18.60 16.90
C ARG A 551 13.28 -17.83 16.89
N PHE A 552 14.42 -18.51 16.94
CA PHE A 552 15.73 -17.88 16.92
C PHE A 552 15.96 -17.08 15.63
N THR A 553 15.74 -17.70 14.48
CA THR A 553 15.97 -17.10 13.15
C THR A 553 15.00 -15.97 12.83
N GLN A 554 13.73 -16.07 13.22
CA GLN A 554 12.70 -15.11 12.83
C GLN A 554 12.53 -13.93 13.80
N ILE A 555 12.79 -14.13 15.10
CA ILE A 555 12.47 -13.15 16.15
C ILE A 555 13.73 -12.68 16.89
N LEU A 556 14.56 -13.62 17.37
CA LEU A 556 15.64 -13.29 18.31
C LEU A 556 16.93 -12.81 17.64
N THR A 557 17.17 -13.22 16.39
CA THR A 557 18.44 -12.91 15.72
C THR A 557 18.70 -11.40 15.58
N PRO A 558 17.76 -10.57 15.08
CA PRO A 558 18.01 -9.13 14.92
C PRO A 558 18.42 -8.40 16.22
N PRO A 559 17.70 -8.56 17.36
CA PRO A 559 18.11 -7.90 18.60
C PRO A 559 19.39 -8.48 19.19
N ILE A 560 19.61 -9.81 19.16
CA ILE A 560 20.85 -10.44 19.64
C ILE A 560 22.05 -9.91 18.87
N HIS A 561 21.97 -9.90 17.53
CA HIS A 561 23.05 -9.40 16.69
C HIS A 561 23.35 -7.92 16.98
N SER A 562 22.31 -7.10 17.16
CA SER A 562 22.47 -5.68 17.46
C SER A 562 23.10 -5.46 18.84
N ALA A 563 22.69 -6.22 19.86
CA ALA A 563 23.25 -6.16 21.21
C ALA A 563 24.73 -6.57 21.26
N LEU A 564 25.08 -7.67 20.57
CA LEU A 564 26.46 -8.12 20.45
C LEU A 564 27.33 -7.11 19.68
N SER A 565 26.80 -6.54 18.60
CA SER A 565 27.50 -5.51 17.82
C SER A 565 27.74 -4.24 18.63
N LEU A 566 26.75 -3.81 19.43
CA LEU A 566 26.92 -2.73 20.39
C LEU A 566 28.02 -3.07 21.40
N TYR A 567 27.94 -4.23 22.05
CA TYR A 567 28.94 -4.65 23.03
C TYR A 567 30.34 -4.68 22.45
N TYR A 568 30.51 -5.23 21.23
CA TYR A 568 31.77 -5.23 20.49
C TYR A 568 32.34 -3.81 20.34
N ILE A 569 31.53 -2.85 19.90
CA ILE A 569 31.96 -1.45 19.76
C ILE A 569 32.40 -0.86 21.11
N LEU A 570 31.63 -1.11 22.18
CA LEU A 570 31.92 -0.58 23.50
C LEU A 570 33.21 -1.17 24.09
N ILE A 571 33.43 -2.47 23.94
CA ILE A 571 34.60 -3.16 24.50
C ILE A 571 35.88 -2.88 23.72
N SER A 572 35.78 -2.72 22.39
CA SER A 572 36.92 -2.39 21.52
C SER A 572 37.46 -0.97 21.74
N SER A 573 36.67 -0.07 22.32
CA SER A 573 37.10 1.29 22.68
C SER A 573 37.51 1.35 24.15
N PRO A 574 38.81 1.54 24.49
CA PRO A 574 39.25 1.64 25.88
C PRO A 574 38.55 2.76 26.65
N ALA A 575 38.33 3.90 25.99
CA ALA A 575 37.67 5.06 26.62
C ALA A 575 36.22 4.75 27.02
N LEU A 576 35.45 4.10 26.15
CA LEU A 576 34.06 3.73 26.43
C LEU A 576 33.98 2.59 27.44
N ARG A 577 34.85 1.59 27.30
CA ARG A 577 34.94 0.46 28.24
C ARG A 577 35.16 0.92 29.67
N ASP A 578 36.10 1.82 29.87
CA ASP A 578 36.47 2.31 31.21
C ASP A 578 35.38 3.26 31.75
N ARG A 579 34.83 4.14 30.89
CA ARG A 579 33.76 5.08 31.26
C ARG A 579 32.48 4.38 31.70
N LEU A 580 32.04 3.37 30.95
CA LEU A 580 30.85 2.58 31.25
C LEU A 580 31.12 1.44 32.24
N GLN A 581 32.36 1.30 32.72
CA GLN A 581 32.77 0.31 33.73
C GLN A 581 32.41 -1.14 33.35
N LEU A 582 32.59 -1.52 32.08
CA LEU A 582 32.15 -2.82 31.54
C LEU A 582 32.77 -4.03 32.27
N GLY A 583 33.94 -3.86 32.90
CA GLY A 583 34.57 -4.89 33.71
C GLY A 583 33.70 -5.38 34.87
N LYS A 584 32.90 -4.50 35.49
CA LYS A 584 31.98 -4.86 36.59
C LYS A 584 30.84 -5.77 36.14
N SER A 585 30.43 -5.64 34.87
CA SER A 585 29.28 -6.34 34.29
C SER A 585 29.66 -7.59 33.48
N TYR A 586 30.96 -7.78 33.21
CA TYR A 586 31.45 -8.87 32.38
C TYR A 586 31.13 -10.26 32.95
N GLY A 587 31.29 -10.48 34.25
CA GLY A 587 30.96 -11.76 34.89
C GLY A 587 29.49 -12.16 34.69
N TYR A 588 28.57 -11.19 34.78
CA TYR A 588 27.16 -11.40 34.46
C TYR A 588 26.97 -11.73 32.97
N PHE A 589 27.54 -10.93 32.08
CA PHE A 589 27.42 -11.11 30.63
C PHE A 589 27.90 -12.49 30.16
N ARG A 590 29.05 -12.93 30.66
CA ARG A 590 29.62 -14.23 30.32
C ARG A 590 28.69 -15.38 30.71
N THR A 591 28.29 -15.41 31.97
CA THR A 591 27.52 -16.53 32.55
C THR A 591 26.06 -16.54 32.12
N ARG A 592 25.44 -15.37 31.93
CA ARG A 592 24.01 -15.24 31.63
C ARG A 592 23.70 -15.17 30.15
N PHE A 593 24.63 -14.73 29.31
CA PHE A 593 24.36 -14.49 27.90
C PHE A 593 25.30 -15.24 26.96
N LEU A 594 26.63 -15.04 27.07
CA LEU A 594 27.60 -15.65 26.14
C LEU A 594 27.55 -17.18 26.16
N GLU A 595 27.65 -17.78 27.34
CA GLU A 595 27.68 -19.25 27.49
C GLU A 595 26.36 -19.90 27.03
N PRO A 596 25.16 -19.41 27.42
CA PRO A 596 23.89 -19.91 26.89
C PRO A 596 23.75 -19.74 25.37
N LEU A 597 24.11 -18.57 24.82
CA LEU A 597 24.00 -18.32 23.38
C LEU A 597 24.91 -19.26 22.59
N ARG A 598 26.14 -19.47 23.06
CA ARG A 598 27.10 -20.42 22.48
C ARG A 598 26.54 -21.84 22.49
N SER A 599 25.88 -22.25 23.57
CA SER A 599 25.24 -23.56 23.67
C SER A 599 24.12 -23.73 22.65
N VAL A 600 23.25 -22.71 22.48
CA VAL A 600 22.16 -22.71 21.50
C VAL A 600 22.69 -22.79 20.06
N ILE A 601 23.67 -21.95 19.71
CA ILE A 601 24.27 -21.94 18.37
C ILE A 601 24.89 -23.30 18.03
N ARG A 602 25.67 -23.87 18.97
CA ARG A 602 26.25 -25.20 18.80
C ARG A 602 25.20 -26.29 18.62
N ALA A 603 24.07 -26.20 19.30
CA ALA A 603 22.99 -27.17 19.12
C ALA A 603 22.42 -27.13 17.69
N PHE A 604 22.24 -25.93 17.12
CA PHE A 604 21.78 -25.78 15.73
C PHE A 604 22.83 -26.24 14.70
N GLU A 605 24.10 -25.89 14.91
CA GLU A 605 25.19 -26.34 14.02
C GLU A 605 25.40 -27.86 14.08
N ALA A 606 25.20 -28.45 15.26
CA ALA A 606 25.38 -29.88 15.46
C ALA A 606 24.27 -30.73 14.83
N ASP A 607 23.04 -30.22 14.65
CA ASP A 607 21.90 -30.98 14.11
C ASP A 607 22.22 -31.69 12.78
N LEU A 608 22.85 -30.98 11.85
CA LEU A 608 23.24 -31.53 10.53
C LEU A 608 24.30 -32.63 10.66
N THR A 609 25.31 -32.39 11.50
CA THR A 609 26.45 -33.31 11.66
C THR A 609 26.09 -34.56 12.48
N GLN A 610 25.23 -34.43 13.49
CA GLN A 610 24.83 -35.52 14.37
C GLN A 610 23.83 -36.47 13.70
N ASN A 611 23.08 -36.00 12.71
CA ASN A 611 22.09 -36.79 11.98
C ASN A 611 22.60 -37.27 10.60
N GLY A 612 23.92 -37.40 10.42
CA GLY A 612 24.51 -38.03 9.23
C GLY A 612 24.27 -37.30 7.90
N GLY A 613 24.11 -35.97 7.94
CA GLY A 613 23.85 -35.15 6.75
C GLY A 613 22.36 -34.92 6.44
N SER A 614 21.43 -35.47 7.24
CA SER A 614 19.98 -35.21 7.15
C SER A 614 19.46 -34.75 8.51
N GLY A 615 19.74 -33.49 8.87
CA GLY A 615 19.29 -32.87 10.13
C GLY A 615 17.77 -32.78 10.27
N GLN A 616 17.26 -32.72 11.50
CA GLN A 616 15.82 -32.55 11.75
C GLN A 616 15.32 -31.21 11.19
N LEU A 617 16.18 -30.17 11.21
CA LEU A 617 15.87 -28.86 10.66
C LEU A 617 15.68 -28.92 9.13
N GLU A 618 16.59 -29.58 8.44
CA GLU A 618 16.53 -29.75 6.99
C GLU A 618 15.35 -30.62 6.56
N ALA A 619 15.08 -31.70 7.31
CA ALA A 619 13.96 -32.59 7.03
C ALA A 619 12.59 -31.89 7.11
N VAL A 620 12.44 -30.88 7.98
CA VAL A 620 11.16 -30.19 8.19
C VAL A 620 11.03 -28.94 7.31
N VAL A 621 12.07 -28.12 7.21
CA VAL A 621 11.99 -26.80 6.53
C VAL A 621 12.51 -26.86 5.08
N GLY A 622 13.20 -27.93 4.71
CA GLY A 622 13.85 -28.11 3.43
C GLY A 622 15.25 -27.48 3.37
N GLU A 623 16.08 -28.02 2.48
CA GLU A 623 17.51 -27.65 2.34
C GLU A 623 17.72 -26.14 2.15
N SER A 624 17.00 -25.53 1.21
CA SER A 624 17.17 -24.11 0.86
C SER A 624 16.88 -23.18 2.05
N MET A 625 15.78 -23.39 2.76
CA MET A 625 15.42 -22.55 3.91
C MET A 625 16.34 -22.81 5.10
N CYS A 626 16.74 -24.07 5.32
CA CYS A 626 17.73 -24.42 6.34
C CYS A 626 19.06 -23.70 6.08
N GLN A 627 19.59 -23.78 4.86
CA GLN A 627 20.82 -23.08 4.45
C GLN A 627 20.71 -21.57 4.63
N ILE A 628 19.60 -20.95 4.22
CA ILE A 628 19.38 -19.51 4.39
C ILE A 628 19.35 -19.14 5.87
N GLY A 629 18.59 -19.86 6.71
CA GLY A 629 18.49 -19.56 8.14
C GLY A 629 19.80 -19.79 8.88
N MET A 630 20.52 -20.87 8.56
CA MET A 630 21.85 -21.15 9.11
C MET A 630 22.87 -20.08 8.70
N MET A 631 22.92 -19.67 7.43
CA MET A 631 23.87 -18.65 7.00
C MET A 631 23.50 -17.25 7.51
N ARG A 632 22.24 -16.81 7.35
CA ARG A 632 21.83 -15.42 7.61
C ARG A 632 21.51 -15.13 9.06
N SER A 633 21.28 -16.16 9.87
CA SER A 633 20.91 -15.98 11.27
C SER A 633 21.96 -16.58 12.18
N VAL A 634 22.10 -17.91 12.20
CA VAL A 634 23.00 -18.61 13.11
C VAL A 634 24.46 -18.21 12.84
N GLY A 635 24.90 -18.26 11.59
CA GLY A 635 26.26 -17.92 11.18
C GLY A 635 26.61 -16.45 11.40
N VAL A 636 25.68 -15.53 11.16
CA VAL A 636 25.87 -14.10 11.43
C VAL A 636 26.05 -13.83 12.92
N VAL A 637 25.20 -14.41 13.77
CA VAL A 637 25.36 -14.28 15.23
C VAL A 637 26.61 -14.98 15.73
N SER A 638 26.93 -16.17 15.22
CA SER A 638 28.13 -16.95 15.57
C SER A 638 29.41 -16.18 15.27
N ASN A 639 29.47 -15.49 14.12
CA ASN A 639 30.62 -14.66 13.74
C ASN A 639 30.81 -13.47 14.70
N VAL A 640 29.76 -12.69 14.98
CA VAL A 640 29.88 -11.55 15.90
C VAL A 640 30.16 -12.02 17.33
N LEU A 641 29.60 -13.16 17.75
CA LEU A 641 29.90 -13.78 19.03
C LEU A 641 31.39 -14.10 19.15
N GLY A 642 31.99 -14.71 18.12
CA GLY A 642 33.43 -14.98 18.07
C GLY A 642 34.28 -13.70 18.20
N GLN A 643 33.92 -12.64 17.46
CA GLN A 643 34.60 -11.34 17.57
C GLN A 643 34.53 -10.74 18.98
N VAL A 644 33.39 -10.89 19.66
CA VAL A 644 33.23 -10.44 21.04
C VAL A 644 34.09 -11.28 21.99
N GLU A 645 34.07 -12.62 21.85
CA GLU A 645 34.88 -13.52 22.67
C GLU A 645 36.38 -13.24 22.52
N ASP A 646 36.86 -12.97 21.30
CA ASP A 646 38.27 -12.66 21.04
C ASP A 646 38.71 -11.37 21.76
N VAL A 647 37.96 -10.26 21.57
CA VAL A 647 38.30 -8.97 22.22
C VAL A 647 38.17 -9.05 23.73
N VAL A 648 37.17 -9.78 24.23
CA VAL A 648 36.98 -9.99 25.66
C VAL A 648 38.13 -10.79 26.27
N GLY A 649 38.60 -11.85 25.59
CA GLY A 649 39.76 -12.62 26.01
C GLY A 649 40.99 -11.72 26.13
N ASP A 650 41.26 -10.89 25.12
CA ASP A 650 42.39 -9.96 25.12
C ASP A 650 42.33 -8.91 26.24
N VAL A 651 41.12 -8.44 26.58
CA VAL A 651 40.93 -7.31 27.50
C VAL A 651 40.78 -7.74 28.96
N PHE A 652 40.13 -8.88 29.20
CA PHE A 652 39.72 -9.31 30.55
C PHE A 652 40.39 -10.61 31.03
N ASP A 653 41.13 -11.36 30.20
CA ASP A 653 41.84 -12.54 30.71
C ASP A 653 42.94 -12.12 31.70
N GLY A 654 42.94 -12.79 32.87
CA GLY A 654 43.96 -12.62 33.91
C GLY A 654 43.77 -11.43 34.87
N SER A 655 42.67 -10.66 34.76
CA SER A 655 42.35 -9.59 35.70
C SER A 655 41.29 -10.04 36.74
N GLU A 656 41.54 -9.78 38.03
CA GLU A 656 40.51 -9.90 39.07
C GLU A 656 39.52 -8.75 38.89
N LEU A 657 38.38 -9.04 38.23
CA LEU A 657 37.35 -8.04 38.00
C LEU A 657 36.47 -7.91 39.24
N GLU A 658 36.44 -6.70 39.82
CA GLU A 658 35.54 -6.36 40.90
C GLU A 658 34.09 -6.26 40.39
N GLY A 659 33.15 -6.89 41.10
CA GLY A 659 31.73 -6.77 40.82
C GLY A 659 31.16 -5.39 41.22
N PRO A 660 29.87 -5.13 40.90
CA PRO A 660 29.21 -3.89 41.32
C PRO A 660 29.14 -3.78 42.84
N SER A 661 29.39 -2.58 43.38
CA SER A 661 29.30 -2.31 44.81
C SER A 661 27.85 -2.23 45.29
N THR A 662 27.62 -2.32 46.61
CA THR A 662 26.26 -2.17 47.19
C THR A 662 25.65 -0.80 46.93
N GLU A 663 26.48 0.25 46.85
CA GLU A 663 26.05 1.59 46.49
C GLU A 663 25.64 1.68 45.01
N ASP A 664 26.43 1.07 44.11
CA ASP A 664 26.09 1.01 42.68
C ASP A 664 24.72 0.35 42.48
N VAL A 665 24.45 -0.75 43.19
CA VAL A 665 23.15 -1.44 43.12
C VAL A 665 22.01 -0.51 43.57
N ARG A 666 22.18 0.23 44.67
CA ARG A 666 21.16 1.15 45.18
C ARG A 666 20.86 2.28 44.20
N ILE A 667 21.90 2.87 43.58
CA ILE A 667 21.73 3.94 42.57
C ILE A 667 21.00 3.40 41.34
N VAL A 668 21.35 2.21 40.87
CA VAL A 668 20.68 1.55 39.74
C VAL A 668 19.20 1.29 40.03
N GLU A 669 18.86 0.85 41.25
CA GLU A 669 17.46 0.70 41.67
C GLU A 669 16.71 2.04 41.69
N GLU A 670 17.33 3.10 42.20
CA GLU A 670 16.72 4.44 42.21
C GLU A 670 16.48 4.97 40.79
N ILE A 671 17.44 4.80 39.87
CA ILE A 671 17.27 5.16 38.46
C ILE A 671 16.15 4.33 37.84
N ARG A 672 16.09 3.03 38.16
CA ARG A 672 15.04 2.14 37.69
C ARG A 672 13.67 2.68 38.11
N ASP A 673 13.47 3.01 39.37
CA ASP A 673 12.19 3.53 39.86
C ASP A 673 11.81 4.89 39.24
N LYS A 674 12.79 5.75 38.95
CA LYS A 674 12.58 7.07 38.34
C LYS A 674 12.31 7.04 36.83
N THR A 675 12.66 5.95 36.15
CA THR A 675 12.60 5.84 34.69
C THR A 675 11.63 4.79 34.18
N VAL A 676 10.77 4.25 35.07
CA VAL A 676 9.62 3.41 34.72
C VAL A 676 8.54 4.24 34.03
#